data_AF-A0AAU5FCW9-F1
#
_entry.id   AF-A0AAU5FCW9-F1
#
_cell.length_a   1.000
_cell.length_b   1.000
_cell.length_c   1.000
_cell.angle_alpha   90.00
_cell.angle_beta   90.00
_cell.angle_gamma   90.00
#
_symmetry.space_group_name_H-M   'P 1'
#
loop_
_entity.id
_entity.type
_entity.pdbx_description
1 polymer ?
#
loop_
_entity_poly.entity_id
_entity_poly.type
_entity_poly.pdbx_seq_one_letter_code
_entity_poly.pdbx_strand_id
1 'polypeptide(L)'
;MTFRFSRTSFRLTRLRPRVLVLLATATTTAALLPLVTPSDAAVPGRPASPVIDPNASPMSPHHGVAPADAMRPTAPVLAESGWSVTTSGTSLTIDMHRTDIVSALVYQPRRTGGGSRVTEYAIRLSTDGRRWTKPVATGTLADDTTAKTLNFAAQGTRYVRLSATTPAAGRVGWAAGTERTSPSSPPASPASRADVQLLGDPGLAAPSTTFLPVDGWTASATDEETAQGNDRAANVLDGDPSTLWHSRWSPKTVRLPHALVIDMHRTTAVSALTYQPRQTGVNGRIGTYAVSTSLDGASFDAPVASGHWKDDATVKTATFTRTVSARYIRLVALSEAGQRGLWSSAAEIRLSGPSDPSVSGSWGPVTGFPLVPVATAVLPGNKLLAWSAYAVDRYGGSNGYTQTAVMDLTTGRVTQRRVDNTGHDMFCPGIAMLADGRVLVTGGSNASRASIYDPRTDTWSSTADMNIARGYQAMTLLSNGDAFVLGGSWSGGGGPKDGEVWSATTHTWRRLPGVPVESAMTADPAGAYRADNHMWLHATSQGRVLQLGPSKQMNWITTDGNGSITPAGTRADSQDAMNGNAISYDIGKLLTLGGAPAYQDTPATRRAYTVDLNGGGRPTATRTGDMAAARAFSNSVVMPDGKVAVFGGQETPVPFSDATSVMTPEIWDPVTGRFTPLATMAVPRNYHSTANLLPDGRIFSGGGGLCGNCATNHLDGAIFTPPYLLNPDGSERPRPVITSTPPTHVALGSTLPVTTGSPVSAFALVRSGAATHSIDNDQRRVPLTFRQVGEGSYDLSIPSDPGVALPGTYLLFALNTDGVPSLAKVISVS
;
A
#
# COMPACT_ATOMS: atom_id res chain seq x y z
N MET A 1 -21.26 -36.25 -50.21
CA MET A 1 -22.63 -36.21 -50.77
C MET A 1 -23.52 -35.33 -49.90
N THR A 2 -24.71 -34.95 -50.38
CA THR A 2 -25.24 -33.60 -50.12
C THR A 2 -26.73 -33.61 -49.75
N PHE A 3 -27.11 -32.82 -48.73
CA PHE A 3 -28.46 -32.33 -48.33
C PHE A 3 -29.73 -32.82 -49.08
N ARG A 4 -30.84 -33.08 -48.33
CA ARG A 4 -31.94 -32.09 -48.13
C ARG A 4 -33.01 -32.47 -47.09
N PHE A 5 -33.86 -31.49 -46.78
CA PHE A 5 -34.84 -31.36 -45.69
C PHE A 5 -36.17 -32.12 -45.86
N SER A 6 -36.89 -32.28 -44.73
CA SER A 6 -38.32 -31.93 -44.64
C SER A 6 -38.67 -31.37 -43.24
N ARG A 7 -39.88 -30.78 -43.07
CA ARG A 7 -40.41 -30.16 -41.84
C ARG A 7 -41.91 -30.45 -41.68
N THR A 8 -42.38 -30.72 -40.45
CA THR A 8 -43.73 -30.33 -40.00
C THR A 8 -43.79 -30.20 -38.47
N SER A 9 -44.87 -29.59 -37.95
CA SER A 9 -44.98 -29.05 -36.58
C SER A 9 -46.18 -29.62 -35.81
N PHE A 10 -46.22 -29.50 -34.47
CA PHE A 10 -47.47 -29.20 -33.73
C PHE A 10 -47.21 -28.55 -32.35
N ARG A 11 -48.25 -28.25 -31.56
CA ARG A 11 -48.29 -27.26 -30.45
C ARG A 11 -48.57 -27.84 -29.05
N LEU A 12 -48.38 -26.98 -28.02
CA LEU A 12 -48.64 -27.19 -26.59
C LEU A 12 -50.09 -27.55 -26.24
N THR A 13 -50.25 -28.22 -25.08
CA THR A 13 -51.33 -27.95 -24.11
C THR A 13 -50.84 -28.09 -22.66
N ARG A 14 -51.40 -27.30 -21.73
CA ARG A 14 -51.27 -27.47 -20.26
C ARG A 14 -52.55 -28.12 -19.72
N LEU A 15 -52.50 -28.82 -18.58
CA LEU A 15 -53.59 -28.84 -17.57
C LEU A 15 -53.14 -29.43 -16.22
N ARG A 16 -53.98 -29.31 -15.18
CA ARG A 16 -53.76 -29.74 -13.78
C ARG A 16 -54.87 -30.69 -13.28
N PRO A 17 -54.62 -31.53 -12.25
CA PRO A 17 -55.58 -31.83 -11.18
C PRO A 17 -55.40 -30.82 -9.99
N ARG A 18 -56.37 -30.38 -9.17
CA ARG A 18 -57.57 -31.00 -8.53
C ARG A 18 -57.18 -32.02 -7.44
N VAL A 19 -57.76 -32.08 -6.24
CA VAL A 19 -58.80 -31.31 -5.48
C VAL A 19 -58.51 -31.56 -3.96
N LEU A 20 -59.05 -30.92 -2.89
CA LEU A 20 -60.32 -30.27 -2.53
C LEU A 20 -60.10 -29.23 -1.39
N VAL A 21 -61.12 -28.46 -1.02
CA VAL A 21 -61.21 -27.65 0.23
C VAL A 21 -62.59 -27.85 0.88
N LEU A 22 -62.68 -27.87 2.21
CA LEU A 22 -63.92 -27.61 2.97
C LEU A 22 -63.62 -26.84 4.27
N LEU A 23 -64.63 -26.24 4.91
CA LEU A 23 -64.47 -25.13 5.87
C LEU A 23 -64.96 -25.41 7.30
N ALA A 24 -64.30 -24.71 8.25
CA ALA A 24 -64.85 -24.10 9.49
C ALA A 24 -65.47 -25.04 10.57
N THR A 25 -65.51 -24.68 11.86
CA THR A 25 -66.06 -23.44 12.46
C THR A 25 -65.57 -23.21 13.91
N ALA A 26 -66.10 -22.14 14.53
CA ALA A 26 -66.17 -21.82 15.96
C ALA A 26 -65.12 -20.85 16.54
N THR A 27 -65.64 -19.76 17.10
CA THR A 27 -64.96 -18.71 17.89
C THR A 27 -65.45 -18.74 19.33
N THR A 28 -64.69 -18.21 20.28
CA THR A 28 -65.21 -17.40 21.41
C THR A 28 -64.09 -16.63 22.12
N THR A 29 -64.46 -15.69 22.97
CA THR A 29 -63.58 -14.62 23.51
C THR A 29 -63.94 -14.26 24.94
N ALA A 30 -63.03 -13.51 25.59
CA ALA A 30 -63.19 -12.77 26.85
C ALA A 30 -63.29 -13.61 28.15
N ALA A 31 -63.13 -13.03 29.36
CA ALA A 31 -62.23 -11.97 29.88
C ALA A 31 -62.58 -11.77 31.37
N LEU A 32 -61.62 -11.38 32.24
CA LEU A 32 -61.91 -10.71 33.53
C LEU A 32 -60.65 -10.08 34.16
N LEU A 33 -60.88 -9.01 34.93
CA LEU A 33 -59.97 -8.08 35.63
C LEU A 33 -60.80 -7.48 36.81
N PRO A 34 -60.27 -6.63 37.71
CA PRO A 34 -58.89 -6.36 38.14
C PRO A 34 -58.73 -6.60 39.68
N LEU A 35 -57.59 -6.38 40.35
CA LEU A 35 -57.07 -5.18 41.07
C LEU A 35 -56.01 -5.75 42.07
N VAL A 36 -54.89 -5.14 42.49
CA VAL A 36 -54.61 -3.85 43.14
C VAL A 36 -53.10 -3.49 42.92
N THR A 37 -52.72 -2.22 43.03
CA THR A 37 -51.32 -1.69 43.00
C THR A 37 -51.01 -0.89 44.31
N PRO A 38 -49.82 -0.31 44.58
CA PRO A 38 -48.56 -0.24 43.79
C PRO A 38 -47.25 -0.52 44.57
N SER A 39 -46.10 -0.60 43.88
CA SER A 39 -44.90 0.28 44.08
C SER A 39 -43.71 -0.13 43.20
N ASP A 40 -42.84 0.84 42.93
CA ASP A 40 -41.86 0.91 41.84
C ASP A 40 -40.65 -0.03 41.92
N ALA A 41 -40.23 -0.57 40.76
CA ALA A 41 -38.91 -0.32 40.14
C ALA A 41 -38.81 -1.03 38.76
N ALA A 42 -38.25 -0.39 37.73
CA ALA A 42 -38.26 -0.92 36.36
C ALA A 42 -36.86 -1.06 35.74
N VAL A 43 -36.56 -2.25 35.19
CA VAL A 43 -35.41 -2.51 34.28
C VAL A 43 -35.79 -3.54 33.20
N PRO A 44 -36.05 -3.12 31.95
CA PRO A 44 -36.00 -3.96 30.75
C PRO A 44 -34.65 -3.77 30.00
N GLY A 45 -34.19 -4.66 29.12
CA GLY A 45 -34.68 -5.98 28.74
C GLY A 45 -33.89 -6.51 27.51
N ARG A 46 -33.63 -7.82 27.41
CA ARG A 46 -32.96 -8.40 26.22
C ARG A 46 -33.94 -8.51 25.03
N PRO A 47 -33.55 -8.13 23.81
CA PRO A 47 -34.23 -8.60 22.60
C PRO A 47 -33.83 -10.06 22.28
N ALA A 48 -34.69 -10.77 21.55
CA ALA A 48 -34.49 -12.17 21.16
C ALA A 48 -33.89 -12.31 19.75
N SER A 49 -33.22 -13.44 19.48
CA SER A 49 -32.63 -13.76 18.17
C SER A 49 -33.70 -14.07 17.11
N PRO A 50 -33.59 -13.54 15.88
CA PRO A 50 -34.45 -13.93 14.76
C PRO A 50 -34.01 -15.27 14.14
N VAL A 51 -34.97 -16.01 13.57
CA VAL A 51 -34.73 -17.21 12.75
C VAL A 51 -34.37 -16.77 11.32
N ILE A 52 -33.40 -17.44 10.68
CA ILE A 52 -32.94 -17.13 9.32
C ILE A 52 -33.68 -17.98 8.28
N ASP A 53 -34.17 -17.34 7.23
CA ASP A 53 -34.74 -18.00 6.03
C ASP A 53 -33.60 -18.42 5.06
N PRO A 54 -33.47 -19.70 4.70
CA PRO A 54 -32.42 -20.17 3.79
C PRO A 54 -32.59 -19.78 2.31
N ASN A 55 -33.71 -19.13 1.92
CA ASN A 55 -33.96 -18.69 0.54
C ASN A 55 -33.92 -17.17 0.32
N ALA A 56 -33.50 -16.38 1.32
CA ALA A 56 -33.29 -14.95 1.14
C ALA A 56 -32.15 -14.68 0.15
N SER A 57 -32.44 -13.98 -0.95
CA SER A 57 -31.42 -13.53 -1.91
C SER A 57 -30.38 -12.64 -1.21
N PRO A 58 -29.09 -12.73 -1.57
CA PRO A 58 -28.04 -11.97 -0.90
C PRO A 58 -28.31 -10.46 -1.00
N MET A 59 -28.31 -9.78 0.15
CA MET A 59 -28.46 -8.33 0.21
C MET A 59 -27.35 -7.64 -0.61
N SER A 60 -27.68 -6.55 -1.28
CA SER A 60 -26.73 -5.80 -2.11
C SER A 60 -25.48 -5.38 -1.31
N PRO A 61 -24.28 -5.36 -1.92
CA PRO A 61 -23.02 -4.98 -1.27
C PRO A 61 -22.89 -3.45 -1.05
N HIS A 62 -23.95 -2.81 -0.54
CA HIS A 62 -24.06 -1.37 -0.31
C HIS A 62 -24.10 -1.00 1.19
N HIS A 63 -23.31 -1.71 1.99
CA HIS A 63 -22.83 -1.23 3.28
C HIS A 63 -21.30 -1.20 3.23
N GLY A 64 -20.70 0.00 3.26
CA GLY A 64 -19.26 0.18 3.07
C GLY A 64 -18.84 1.32 2.14
N VAL A 65 -19.77 2.09 1.56
CA VAL A 65 -19.43 3.46 1.14
C VAL A 65 -19.39 4.29 2.42
N ALA A 66 -18.21 4.82 2.78
CA ALA A 66 -18.05 5.63 3.97
C ALA A 66 -18.93 6.90 3.90
N PRO A 67 -19.46 7.40 5.03
CA PRO A 67 -20.19 8.67 5.04
C PRO A 67 -19.29 9.81 4.52
N ALA A 68 -19.89 10.84 3.93
CA ALA A 68 -19.14 11.90 3.22
C ALA A 68 -18.07 12.60 4.10
N ASP A 69 -18.29 12.68 5.41
CA ASP A 69 -17.38 13.27 6.39
C ASP A 69 -16.10 12.43 6.65
N ALA A 70 -16.02 11.19 6.16
CA ALA A 70 -14.84 10.34 6.24
C ALA A 70 -13.80 10.61 5.12
N MET A 71 -14.05 11.60 4.24
CA MET A 71 -13.16 11.98 3.14
C MET A 71 -12.24 13.15 3.52
N ARG A 72 -10.93 12.92 3.57
CA ARG A 72 -9.92 13.98 3.73
C ARG A 72 -8.52 13.53 3.28
N PRO A 73 -7.69 14.43 2.74
CA PRO A 73 -8.02 15.53 1.83
C PRO A 73 -7.68 15.11 0.39
N THR A 74 -8.60 15.33 -0.56
CA THR A 74 -8.22 15.27 -1.98
C THR A 74 -7.23 16.41 -2.28
N ALA A 75 -6.16 16.10 -3.00
CA ALA A 75 -5.17 17.10 -3.42
C ALA A 75 -5.88 18.25 -4.17
N PRO A 76 -5.73 19.51 -3.72
CA PRO A 76 -6.57 20.61 -4.19
C PRO A 76 -6.24 20.95 -5.65
N VAL A 77 -7.27 21.13 -6.48
CA VAL A 77 -7.10 21.60 -7.86
C VAL A 77 -6.42 22.97 -7.84
N LEU A 78 -5.28 23.10 -8.52
CA LEU A 78 -4.55 24.36 -8.61
C LEU A 78 -5.22 25.31 -9.61
N ALA A 79 -5.24 26.60 -9.28
CA ALA A 79 -5.89 27.62 -10.10
C ALA A 79 -5.07 27.97 -11.36
N GLU A 80 -5.60 27.59 -12.52
CA GLU A 80 -5.03 27.75 -13.87
C GLU A 80 -4.99 29.20 -14.41
N SER A 81 -5.18 30.21 -13.55
CA SER A 81 -5.19 31.61 -13.97
C SER A 81 -3.77 32.09 -14.32
N GLY A 82 -3.58 32.56 -15.56
CA GLY A 82 -2.30 33.07 -16.06
C GLY A 82 -1.31 32.00 -16.54
N TRP A 83 -1.67 30.71 -16.52
CA TRP A 83 -0.80 29.63 -17.00
C TRP A 83 -0.68 29.62 -18.53
N SER A 84 0.45 29.11 -19.05
CA SER A 84 0.62 28.83 -20.48
C SER A 84 1.01 27.38 -20.72
N VAL A 85 0.45 26.77 -21.76
CA VAL A 85 0.75 25.38 -22.15
C VAL A 85 1.39 25.37 -23.53
N THR A 86 2.48 24.63 -23.68
CA THR A 86 3.23 24.45 -24.93
C THR A 86 3.37 22.98 -25.27
N THR A 87 3.35 22.64 -26.57
CA THR A 87 3.52 21.27 -27.05
C THR A 87 4.73 21.16 -27.96
N SER A 88 5.46 20.04 -27.87
CA SER A 88 6.65 19.78 -28.67
C SER A 88 6.86 18.27 -28.83
N GLY A 89 6.76 17.77 -30.06
CA GLY A 89 6.87 16.35 -30.38
C GLY A 89 5.85 15.50 -29.59
N THR A 90 6.37 14.61 -28.73
CA THR A 90 5.56 13.72 -27.87
C THR A 90 5.19 14.34 -26.51
N SER A 91 5.59 15.58 -26.24
CA SER A 91 5.49 16.22 -24.92
C SER A 91 4.57 17.43 -24.87
N LEU A 92 3.88 17.58 -23.74
CA LEU A 92 3.14 18.76 -23.30
C LEU A 92 3.87 19.36 -22.09
N THR A 93 4.07 20.68 -22.06
CA THR A 93 4.69 21.41 -20.95
C THR A 93 3.79 22.55 -20.48
N ILE A 94 3.44 22.54 -19.20
CA ILE A 94 2.73 23.59 -18.48
C ILE A 94 3.77 24.52 -17.83
N ASP A 95 3.62 25.83 -18.01
CA ASP A 95 4.27 26.87 -17.21
C ASP A 95 3.18 27.56 -16.37
N MET A 96 3.29 27.46 -15.04
CA MET A 96 2.35 28.07 -14.10
C MET A 96 2.61 29.57 -13.89
N HIS A 97 3.70 30.12 -14.45
CA HIS A 97 4.26 31.48 -14.28
C HIS A 97 4.60 31.90 -12.84
N ARG A 98 4.24 31.08 -11.86
CA ARG A 98 4.64 31.13 -10.44
C ARG A 98 5.15 29.76 -9.99
N THR A 99 5.75 29.69 -8.82
CA THR A 99 6.05 28.42 -8.15
C THR A 99 4.86 28.03 -7.28
N ASP A 100 4.27 26.86 -7.51
CA ASP A 100 3.28 26.20 -6.64
C ASP A 100 3.83 24.82 -6.22
N ILE A 101 3.32 24.25 -5.12
CA ILE A 101 3.54 22.84 -4.79
C ILE A 101 2.60 22.00 -5.66
N VAL A 102 3.12 20.99 -6.34
CA VAL A 102 2.35 20.04 -7.18
C VAL A 102 2.62 18.61 -6.71
N SER A 103 1.58 17.81 -6.57
CA SER A 103 1.67 16.37 -6.20
C SER A 103 1.11 15.41 -7.26
N ALA A 104 0.28 15.90 -8.20
CA ALA A 104 -0.23 15.06 -9.28
C ALA A 104 -0.59 15.87 -10.53
N LEU A 105 -0.65 15.16 -11.66
CA LEU A 105 -1.27 15.64 -12.90
C LEU A 105 -2.45 14.74 -13.24
N VAL A 106 -3.66 15.29 -13.36
CA VAL A 106 -4.81 14.58 -13.90
C VAL A 106 -4.77 14.71 -15.42
N TYR A 107 -4.73 13.58 -16.13
CA TYR A 107 -4.82 13.50 -17.59
C TYR A 107 -6.21 12.98 -17.99
N GLN A 108 -6.89 13.70 -18.88
CA GLN A 108 -8.21 13.33 -19.41
C GLN A 108 -8.09 13.07 -20.92
N PRO A 109 -8.16 11.80 -21.37
CA PRO A 109 -8.12 11.48 -22.80
C PRO A 109 -9.33 12.07 -23.55
N ARG A 110 -9.11 12.57 -24.78
CA ARG A 110 -10.20 13.11 -25.61
C ARG A 110 -11.20 12.01 -26.01
N ARG A 111 -12.48 12.39 -26.05
CA ARG A 111 -13.60 11.49 -26.37
C ARG A 111 -13.88 11.34 -27.87
N THR A 112 -13.42 12.29 -28.69
CA THR A 112 -13.64 12.33 -30.15
C THR A 112 -12.41 12.86 -30.88
N GLY A 113 -12.29 12.49 -32.16
CA GLY A 113 -11.11 12.75 -33.00
C GLY A 113 -10.04 11.66 -32.85
N GLY A 114 -9.51 11.17 -33.97
CA GLY A 114 -8.55 10.04 -34.02
C GLY A 114 -7.10 10.40 -33.63
N GLY A 115 -6.94 11.19 -32.56
CA GLY A 115 -5.65 11.56 -31.99
C GLY A 115 -5.05 10.44 -31.12
N SER A 116 -3.72 10.42 -31.02
CA SER A 116 -2.99 9.44 -30.21
C SER A 116 -3.19 9.69 -28.71
N ARG A 117 -3.76 8.72 -28.00
CA ARG A 117 -3.79 8.70 -26.53
C ARG A 117 -2.39 8.44 -25.97
N VAL A 118 -2.11 8.94 -24.77
CA VAL A 118 -0.90 8.61 -24.03
C VAL A 118 -1.10 7.25 -23.36
N THR A 119 -0.42 6.21 -23.86
CA THR A 119 -0.42 4.86 -23.27
C THR A 119 0.78 4.62 -22.37
N GLU A 120 1.97 5.12 -22.72
CA GLU A 120 3.15 5.09 -21.86
C GLU A 120 3.69 6.52 -21.64
N TYR A 121 4.04 6.87 -20.40
CA TYR A 121 4.32 8.25 -20.01
C TYR A 121 5.53 8.43 -19.08
N ALA A 122 6.03 9.67 -19.02
CA ALA A 122 6.93 10.17 -18.00
C ALA A 122 6.61 11.64 -17.64
N ILE A 123 6.56 11.97 -16.34
CA ILE A 123 6.42 13.34 -15.84
C ILE A 123 7.77 13.85 -15.32
N ARG A 124 8.17 15.06 -15.70
CA ARG A 124 9.35 15.77 -15.18
C ARG A 124 8.98 17.18 -14.73
N LEU A 125 9.67 17.67 -13.71
CA LEU A 125 9.47 19.00 -13.13
C LEU A 125 10.65 19.92 -13.44
N SER A 126 10.45 21.24 -13.33
CA SER A 126 11.51 22.26 -13.46
C SER A 126 11.08 23.58 -12.83
N THR A 127 12.03 24.34 -12.27
CA THR A 127 11.81 25.71 -11.77
C THR A 127 12.19 26.80 -12.78
N ASP A 128 13.07 26.49 -13.76
CA ASP A 128 13.63 27.44 -14.73
C ASP A 128 13.29 27.14 -16.20
N GLY A 129 12.58 26.03 -16.46
CA GLY A 129 12.20 25.54 -17.79
C GLY A 129 13.35 24.91 -18.59
N ARG A 130 14.59 24.97 -18.07
CA ARG A 130 15.83 24.57 -18.74
C ARG A 130 16.42 23.30 -18.14
N ARG A 131 16.50 23.24 -16.81
CA ARG A 131 16.99 22.11 -16.01
C ARG A 131 15.79 21.30 -15.56
N TRP A 132 15.74 20.03 -15.97
CA TRP A 132 14.62 19.13 -15.71
C TRP A 132 15.05 18.00 -14.79
N THR A 133 14.14 17.57 -13.90
CA THR A 133 14.38 16.43 -13.02
C THR A 133 14.56 15.11 -13.81
N LYS A 134 15.10 14.08 -13.15
CA LYS A 134 14.73 12.69 -13.49
C LYS A 134 13.19 12.56 -13.43
N PRO A 135 12.56 11.60 -14.13
CA PRO A 135 11.11 11.42 -14.01
C PRO A 135 10.68 11.30 -12.55
N VAL A 136 9.61 12.00 -12.16
CA VAL A 136 8.99 11.89 -10.82
C VAL A 136 7.84 10.89 -10.82
N ALA A 137 7.22 10.69 -11.99
CA ALA A 137 6.31 9.59 -12.29
C ALA A 137 6.58 9.06 -13.71
N THR A 138 6.26 7.80 -13.93
CA THR A 138 6.36 7.05 -15.18
C THR A 138 5.25 6.00 -15.25
N GLY A 139 5.07 5.30 -16.38
CA GLY A 139 4.32 4.03 -16.40
C GLY A 139 3.35 3.91 -17.56
N THR A 140 2.36 3.02 -17.39
CA THR A 140 1.39 2.67 -18.44
C THR A 140 -0.03 3.02 -18.02
N LEU A 141 -0.78 3.67 -18.90
CA LEU A 141 -2.19 4.02 -18.72
C LEU A 141 -3.09 3.07 -19.50
N ALA A 142 -4.27 2.76 -18.96
CA ALA A 142 -5.30 2.02 -19.68
C ALA A 142 -5.82 2.83 -20.89
N ASP A 143 -6.01 2.16 -22.03
CA ASP A 143 -6.39 2.76 -23.31
C ASP A 143 -7.91 3.03 -23.41
N ASP A 144 -8.39 3.96 -22.58
CA ASP A 144 -9.80 4.32 -22.45
C ASP A 144 -10.03 5.85 -22.45
N THR A 145 -11.22 6.32 -22.06
CA THR A 145 -11.62 7.74 -22.04
C THR A 145 -11.88 8.32 -20.64
N THR A 146 -11.56 7.58 -19.58
CA THR A 146 -11.63 8.03 -18.19
C THR A 146 -10.37 8.78 -17.78
N ALA A 147 -10.53 9.76 -16.89
CA ALA A 147 -9.42 10.51 -16.32
C ALA A 147 -8.44 9.59 -15.58
N LYS A 148 -7.17 9.96 -15.59
CA LYS A 148 -6.07 9.26 -14.91
C LYS A 148 -5.33 10.27 -14.03
N THR A 149 -5.35 10.06 -12.71
CA THR A 149 -4.54 10.85 -11.77
C THR A 149 -3.14 10.25 -11.74
N LEU A 150 -2.14 11.06 -12.08
CA LEU A 150 -0.74 10.65 -12.19
C LEU A 150 0.02 11.23 -10.99
N ASN A 151 0.05 10.47 -9.89
CA ASN A 151 0.61 10.88 -8.61
C ASN A 151 2.15 10.92 -8.61
N PHE A 152 2.73 11.81 -7.80
CA PHE A 152 4.16 11.86 -7.49
C PHE A 152 4.42 12.55 -6.14
N ALA A 153 5.67 12.53 -5.67
CA ALA A 153 6.08 13.24 -4.47
C ALA A 153 5.77 14.74 -4.59
N ALA A 154 5.05 15.31 -3.60
CA ALA A 154 4.70 16.72 -3.58
C ALA A 154 5.96 17.61 -3.61
N GLN A 155 6.13 18.40 -4.67
CA GLN A 155 7.32 19.21 -4.92
C GLN A 155 6.95 20.62 -5.38
N GLY A 156 7.68 21.63 -4.88
CA GLY A 156 7.60 22.99 -5.39
C GLY A 156 8.15 23.05 -6.82
N THR A 157 7.35 23.50 -7.78
CA THR A 157 7.77 23.61 -9.18
C THR A 157 7.09 24.81 -9.85
N ARG A 158 7.64 25.26 -10.99
CA ARG A 158 6.97 26.21 -11.89
C ARG A 158 6.48 25.53 -13.18
N TYR A 159 7.22 24.53 -13.63
CA TYR A 159 6.97 23.82 -14.87
C TYR A 159 6.65 22.35 -14.62
N VAL A 160 5.68 21.81 -15.36
CA VAL A 160 5.35 20.38 -15.38
C VAL A 160 5.35 19.91 -16.83
N ARG A 161 6.15 18.88 -17.16
CA ARG A 161 6.20 18.27 -18.49
C ARG A 161 5.71 16.83 -18.44
N LEU A 162 4.65 16.55 -19.19
CA LEU A 162 4.18 15.20 -19.52
C LEU A 162 4.75 14.81 -20.89
N SER A 163 5.49 13.71 -20.96
CA SER A 163 6.06 13.16 -22.19
C SER A 163 5.48 11.78 -22.45
N ALA A 164 4.92 11.54 -23.64
CA ALA A 164 4.64 10.17 -24.09
C ALA A 164 5.94 9.48 -24.52
N THR A 165 6.19 8.27 -24.02
CA THR A 165 7.45 7.52 -24.24
C THR A 165 7.34 6.49 -25.37
N THR A 166 6.18 5.84 -25.52
CA THR A 166 5.90 4.89 -26.60
C THR A 166 4.59 5.28 -27.31
N PRO A 167 4.55 5.31 -28.67
CA PRO A 167 3.33 5.64 -29.41
C PRO A 167 2.23 4.58 -29.30
N ALA A 168 0.99 5.02 -29.10
CA ALA A 168 -0.17 4.23 -29.50
C ALA A 168 -0.27 4.19 -31.04
N ALA A 169 -0.10 3.00 -31.64
CA ALA A 169 -0.38 2.70 -33.05
C ALA A 169 0.25 3.66 -34.11
N GLY A 170 1.50 4.10 -33.89
CA GLY A 170 2.31 4.74 -34.94
C GLY A 170 1.88 6.16 -35.37
N ARG A 171 0.90 6.76 -34.71
CA ARG A 171 0.58 8.19 -34.86
C ARG A 171 1.10 8.92 -33.63
N VAL A 172 1.87 9.99 -33.81
CA VAL A 172 2.15 10.94 -32.71
C VAL A 172 2.17 12.36 -33.22
N GLY A 173 1.47 13.21 -32.49
CA GLY A 173 1.71 14.64 -32.49
C GLY A 173 0.74 15.30 -31.53
N TRP A 174 1.27 16.01 -30.52
CA TRP A 174 0.54 17.11 -29.90
C TRP A 174 0.54 18.32 -30.86
N ALA A 175 0.14 18.08 -32.10
CA ALA A 175 0.26 19.02 -33.21
C ALA A 175 -0.72 20.17 -33.01
N ALA A 176 -0.24 21.40 -33.18
CA ALA A 176 -1.12 22.56 -33.30
C ALA A 176 -2.04 22.34 -34.51
N GLY A 177 -3.36 22.34 -34.29
CA GLY A 177 -4.32 21.93 -35.30
C GLY A 177 -4.40 22.89 -36.48
N THR A 178 -3.82 22.50 -37.62
CA THR A 178 -3.93 23.24 -38.89
C THR A 178 -5.21 22.88 -39.66
N GLU A 179 -6.37 22.95 -38.99
CA GLU A 179 -7.69 22.84 -39.65
C GLU A 179 -8.34 24.22 -39.76
N ARG A 180 -8.02 24.94 -40.84
CA ARG A 180 -8.59 26.25 -41.15
C ARG A 180 -9.90 26.11 -41.95
N THR A 181 -11.01 25.86 -41.26
CA THR A 181 -12.33 25.56 -41.87
C THR A 181 -13.41 26.64 -41.70
N SER A 182 -13.08 27.84 -41.23
CA SER A 182 -13.87 29.07 -41.47
C SER A 182 -13.03 30.35 -41.27
N PRO A 183 -13.25 31.44 -42.05
CA PRO A 183 -12.66 32.75 -41.78
C PRO A 183 -13.25 33.51 -40.57
N SER A 184 -14.36 33.04 -39.98
CA SER A 184 -15.18 33.83 -39.04
C SER A 184 -15.09 33.42 -37.56
N SER A 185 -14.15 32.54 -37.19
CA SER A 185 -13.96 32.09 -35.79
C SER A 185 -12.68 32.68 -35.18
N PRO A 186 -12.68 33.06 -33.89
CA PRO A 186 -11.46 33.49 -33.21
C PRO A 186 -10.45 32.31 -33.13
N PRO A 187 -9.14 32.58 -33.08
CA PRO A 187 -8.12 31.53 -33.06
C PRO A 187 -8.26 30.65 -31.82
N ALA A 188 -8.54 29.36 -32.04
CA ALA A 188 -8.53 28.37 -30.97
C ALA A 188 -7.12 28.25 -30.37
N SER A 189 -6.98 28.56 -29.07
CA SER A 189 -5.71 28.34 -28.37
C SER A 189 -5.35 26.86 -28.37
N PRO A 190 -4.07 26.48 -28.55
CA PRO A 190 -3.65 25.09 -28.81
C PRO A 190 -3.88 24.11 -27.63
N ALA A 191 -4.27 24.61 -26.45
CA ALA A 191 -4.68 23.80 -25.31
C ALA A 191 -6.06 24.25 -24.79
N SER A 192 -7.13 23.63 -25.28
CA SER A 192 -8.52 23.91 -24.88
C SER A 192 -8.91 23.23 -23.56
N ARG A 193 -8.19 23.54 -22.47
CA ARG A 193 -8.57 23.42 -21.03
C ARG A 193 -9.26 22.15 -20.49
N ALA A 194 -9.33 21.06 -21.23
CA ALA A 194 -10.07 19.85 -20.86
C ALA A 194 -9.24 18.56 -20.83
N ASP A 195 -7.95 18.62 -21.20
CA ASP A 195 -7.09 17.44 -21.38
C ASP A 195 -6.12 17.19 -20.20
N VAL A 196 -5.74 18.22 -19.43
CA VAL A 196 -4.83 18.12 -18.27
C VAL A 196 -5.16 19.13 -17.18
N GLN A 197 -4.93 18.75 -15.92
CA GLN A 197 -5.09 19.58 -14.71
C GLN A 197 -4.00 19.22 -13.68
N LEU A 198 -3.58 20.15 -12.83
CA LEU A 198 -2.59 19.89 -11.76
C LEU A 198 -3.24 19.93 -10.38
N LEU A 199 -2.80 19.04 -9.50
CA LEU A 199 -3.23 18.98 -8.09
C LEU A 199 -2.08 19.42 -7.17
N GLY A 200 -2.43 20.22 -6.16
CA GLY A 200 -1.52 20.77 -5.18
C GLY A 200 -1.17 19.82 -4.04
N ASP A 201 -0.67 20.35 -2.93
CA ASP A 201 -0.34 19.57 -1.74
C ASP A 201 -1.61 18.98 -1.08
N PRO A 202 -1.76 17.63 -0.95
CA PRO A 202 -2.84 17.01 -0.18
C PRO A 202 -2.73 17.24 1.34
N GLY A 203 -1.66 17.89 1.83
CA GLY A 203 -1.42 18.11 3.26
C GLY A 203 -0.80 16.89 3.94
N LEU A 204 -0.08 16.06 3.18
CA LEU A 204 0.65 14.89 3.69
C LEU A 204 2.06 15.30 4.16
N ALA A 205 2.68 14.48 5.01
CA ALA A 205 4.06 14.72 5.44
C ALA A 205 5.03 14.68 4.24
N ALA A 206 5.97 15.64 4.18
CA ALA A 206 6.85 15.80 3.03
C ALA A 206 7.74 14.54 2.82
N PRO A 207 7.68 13.88 1.64
CA PRO A 207 8.33 12.60 1.41
C PRO A 207 9.85 12.69 1.53
N SER A 208 10.50 11.65 2.08
CA SER A 208 11.96 11.58 2.28
C SER A 208 12.58 12.78 3.03
N THR A 209 11.90 13.29 4.06
CA THR A 209 12.47 14.33 4.95
C THR A 209 12.50 13.89 6.41
N THR A 210 13.52 14.31 7.14
CA THR A 210 13.67 14.10 8.59
C THR A 210 13.84 15.44 9.29
N PHE A 211 13.16 15.63 10.43
CA PHE A 211 13.39 16.80 11.27
C PHE A 211 14.85 16.87 11.69
N LEU A 212 15.45 18.04 11.49
CA LEU A 212 16.82 18.33 11.90
C LEU A 212 16.85 18.60 13.41
N PRO A 213 17.88 18.13 14.14
CA PRO A 213 18.01 18.42 15.57
C PRO A 213 18.23 19.92 15.79
N VAL A 214 17.31 20.52 16.56
CA VAL A 214 17.30 21.97 16.89
C VAL A 214 18.36 22.37 17.91
N ASP A 215 19.16 21.41 18.38
CA ASP A 215 20.20 21.62 19.38
C ASP A 215 21.20 22.70 18.93
N GLY A 216 21.32 23.74 19.77
CA GLY A 216 22.18 24.90 19.54
C GLY A 216 21.64 25.92 18.52
N TRP A 217 20.39 25.82 18.07
CA TRP A 217 19.80 26.78 17.14
C TRP A 217 19.27 28.03 17.85
N THR A 218 19.14 29.13 17.12
CA THR A 218 18.57 30.39 17.63
C THR A 218 17.58 30.98 16.66
N ALA A 219 16.46 31.48 17.17
CA ALA A 219 15.44 32.19 16.38
C ALA A 219 15.42 33.69 16.70
N SER A 220 15.09 34.51 15.70
CA SER A 220 14.91 35.96 15.80
C SER A 220 13.76 36.41 14.90
N ALA A 221 13.10 37.53 15.19
CA ALA A 221 11.98 38.04 14.41
C ALA A 221 12.11 39.54 14.11
N THR A 222 11.34 40.04 13.14
CA THR A 222 11.13 41.49 12.90
C THR A 222 10.66 42.22 14.14
N ASP A 223 9.86 41.54 14.95
CA ASP A 223 9.23 42.00 16.15
C ASP A 223 8.66 40.82 16.94
N GLU A 224 8.51 41.04 18.25
CA GLU A 224 7.92 40.09 19.19
C GLU A 224 7.12 40.84 20.25
N GLU A 225 6.10 40.17 20.81
CA GLU A 225 5.31 40.65 21.94
C GLU A 225 5.98 40.27 23.27
N THR A 226 6.55 41.27 23.93
CA THR A 226 7.19 41.14 25.25
C THR A 226 6.73 42.21 26.25
N ALA A 227 5.69 42.99 25.91
CA ALA A 227 5.13 44.03 26.78
C ALA A 227 3.87 43.54 27.52
N GLN A 228 3.13 42.58 26.96
CA GLN A 228 1.96 41.93 27.58
C GLN A 228 2.02 40.40 27.56
N GLY A 229 3.01 39.82 26.89
CA GLY A 229 3.27 38.38 26.81
C GLY A 229 4.75 38.05 27.01
N ASN A 230 5.13 36.81 26.74
CA ASN A 230 6.51 36.35 26.72
C ASN A 230 6.81 35.71 25.35
N ASP A 231 6.21 36.27 24.31
CA ASP A 231 5.93 35.59 23.04
C ASP A 231 7.11 35.75 22.08
N ARG A 232 8.30 35.42 22.57
CA ARG A 232 9.58 35.65 21.91
C ARG A 232 9.78 34.76 20.70
N ALA A 233 10.59 35.25 19.76
CA ALA A 233 11.03 34.47 18.60
C ALA A 233 11.67 33.12 18.99
N ALA A 234 12.39 33.08 20.13
CA ALA A 234 13.08 31.88 20.64
C ALA A 234 12.15 30.71 21.01
N ASN A 235 10.89 30.98 21.35
CA ASN A 235 9.95 29.95 21.82
C ASN A 235 9.68 28.88 20.74
N VAL A 236 9.80 29.23 19.46
CA VAL A 236 9.51 28.34 18.31
C VAL A 236 10.48 27.17 18.10
N LEU A 237 11.38 26.95 19.05
CA LEU A 237 12.39 25.90 19.07
C LEU A 237 12.42 25.14 20.41
N ASP A 238 11.52 25.46 21.37
CA ASP A 238 11.65 24.98 22.75
C ASP A 238 11.06 23.58 23.01
N GLY A 239 10.19 23.07 22.14
CA GLY A 239 9.56 21.75 22.26
C GLY A 239 8.15 21.76 22.86
N ASP A 240 7.66 22.89 23.37
CA ASP A 240 6.36 23.01 24.05
C ASP A 240 5.33 23.72 23.15
N PRO A 241 4.35 22.99 22.57
CA PRO A 241 3.35 23.59 21.69
C PRO A 241 2.33 24.50 22.43
N SER A 242 2.47 24.69 23.75
CA SER A 242 1.72 25.70 24.52
C SER A 242 2.41 27.07 24.57
N THR A 243 3.73 27.15 24.30
CA THR A 243 4.43 28.42 24.06
C THR A 243 4.22 28.87 22.61
N LEU A 244 4.68 30.09 22.28
CA LEU A 244 4.61 30.64 20.92
C LEU A 244 5.48 31.89 20.76
N TRP A 245 5.92 32.16 19.53
CA TRP A 245 6.25 33.52 19.07
C TRP A 245 4.97 34.25 18.65
N HIS A 246 4.90 35.56 18.91
CA HIS A 246 3.85 36.44 18.40
C HIS A 246 4.42 37.79 17.96
N SER A 247 4.05 38.27 16.77
CA SER A 247 4.30 39.64 16.31
C SER A 247 3.67 40.64 17.30
N ARG A 248 4.35 41.74 17.57
CA ARG A 248 3.98 42.72 18.59
C ARG A 248 2.60 43.33 18.34
N TRP A 249 1.77 43.34 19.38
CA TRP A 249 0.46 44.00 19.40
C TRP A 249 0.34 45.09 20.47
N SER A 250 1.22 45.09 21.48
CA SER A 250 1.31 46.08 22.54
C SER A 250 2.73 46.67 22.67
N PRO A 251 2.89 47.94 23.09
CA PRO A 251 1.87 48.99 23.18
C PRO A 251 1.42 49.50 21.79
N LYS A 252 2.01 48.98 20.70
CA LYS A 252 1.67 49.36 19.33
C LYS A 252 1.86 48.17 18.37
N THR A 253 0.78 47.79 17.69
CA THR A 253 0.78 46.75 16.65
C THR A 253 1.73 47.06 15.50
N VAL A 254 2.57 46.10 15.15
CA VAL A 254 3.45 46.15 13.97
C VAL A 254 2.71 45.67 12.71
N ARG A 255 3.06 46.29 11.58
CA ARG A 255 2.67 46.00 10.19
C ARG A 255 3.13 44.63 9.67
N LEU A 256 2.25 43.77 9.14
CA LEU A 256 2.66 42.78 8.11
C LEU A 256 3.40 43.51 6.95
N PRO A 257 4.39 42.87 6.29
CA PRO A 257 4.83 41.49 6.49
C PRO A 257 5.76 41.32 7.70
N HIS A 258 5.56 40.22 8.43
CA HIS A 258 6.41 39.82 9.55
C HIS A 258 7.41 38.76 9.10
N ALA A 259 8.61 38.71 9.67
CA ALA A 259 9.58 37.67 9.34
C ALA A 259 10.22 37.06 10.59
N LEU A 260 10.41 35.74 10.54
CA LEU A 260 11.04 34.90 11.55
C LEU A 260 12.25 34.21 10.90
N VAL A 261 13.43 34.35 11.51
CA VAL A 261 14.70 33.84 11.02
C VAL A 261 15.27 32.83 12.00
N ILE A 262 15.53 31.61 11.53
CA ILE A 262 16.22 30.55 12.27
C ILE A 262 17.67 30.52 11.81
N ASP A 263 18.63 30.68 12.72
CA ASP A 263 20.05 30.36 12.51
C ASP A 263 20.34 28.96 13.06
N MET A 264 20.76 28.06 12.18
CA MET A 264 21.13 26.68 12.53
C MET A 264 22.57 26.57 13.08
N HIS A 265 23.33 27.67 13.07
CA HIS A 265 24.76 27.82 13.39
C HIS A 265 25.74 26.96 12.57
N ARG A 266 25.23 26.05 11.74
CA ARG A 266 25.97 25.18 10.82
C ARG A 266 25.26 25.10 9.47
N THR A 267 26.03 25.11 8.39
CA THR A 267 25.50 24.90 7.03
C THR A 267 24.94 23.49 6.92
N THR A 268 23.63 23.39 6.69
CA THR A 268 22.84 22.15 6.74
C THR A 268 22.06 21.99 5.43
N ALA A 269 21.82 20.75 5.00
CA ALA A 269 20.89 20.47 3.91
C ALA A 269 19.44 20.55 4.43
N VAL A 270 18.64 21.44 3.86
CA VAL A 270 17.23 21.67 4.25
C VAL A 270 16.32 21.50 3.02
N SER A 271 15.20 20.82 3.20
CA SER A 271 14.22 20.49 2.15
C SER A 271 12.78 20.86 2.51
N ALA A 272 12.48 21.17 3.77
CA ALA A 272 11.18 21.71 4.18
C ALA A 272 11.28 22.57 5.45
N LEU A 273 10.28 23.44 5.64
CA LEU A 273 9.95 24.07 6.93
C LEU A 273 8.57 23.60 7.36
N THR A 274 8.43 23.17 8.61
CA THR A 274 7.16 22.84 9.25
C THR A 274 6.80 23.95 10.23
N TYR A 275 5.55 24.41 10.18
CA TYR A 275 4.98 25.47 11.00
C TYR A 275 3.77 24.91 11.77
N GLN A 276 3.84 24.97 13.09
CA GLN A 276 2.72 24.65 13.97
C GLN A 276 2.03 25.96 14.41
N PRO A 277 0.76 26.16 14.05
CA PRO A 277 -0.04 27.26 14.59
C PRO A 277 -0.12 27.22 16.12
N ARG A 278 -0.37 28.38 16.73
CA ARG A 278 -0.74 28.46 18.15
C ARG A 278 -1.90 27.49 18.46
N GLN A 279 -1.78 26.73 19.55
CA GLN A 279 -2.80 25.75 19.94
C GLN A 279 -4.02 26.42 20.62
N THR A 280 -3.82 27.58 21.24
CA THR A 280 -4.88 28.38 21.87
C THR A 280 -5.24 29.59 21.01
N GLY A 281 -6.53 29.70 20.65
CA GLY A 281 -7.06 30.81 19.84
C GLY A 281 -6.80 30.69 18.33
N VAL A 282 -7.04 31.79 17.62
CA VAL A 282 -7.00 31.83 16.14
C VAL A 282 -6.19 33.00 15.55
N ASN A 283 -6.02 34.09 16.29
CA ASN A 283 -5.37 35.30 15.78
C ASN A 283 -3.87 35.08 15.54
N GLY A 284 -3.39 35.54 14.38
CA GLY A 284 -1.98 35.47 14.02
C GLY A 284 -1.60 34.18 13.30
N ARG A 285 -2.56 33.41 12.77
CA ARG A 285 -2.22 32.28 11.91
C ARG A 285 -1.68 32.79 10.58
N ILE A 286 -0.50 32.33 10.18
CA ILE A 286 0.12 32.69 8.90
C ILE A 286 -0.71 32.11 7.75
N GLY A 287 -1.14 32.98 6.83
CA GLY A 287 -1.87 32.62 5.60
C GLY A 287 -0.92 32.51 4.42
N THR A 288 -0.82 33.57 3.61
CA THR A 288 0.17 33.67 2.53
C THR A 288 1.57 33.80 3.11
N TYR A 289 2.54 33.03 2.59
CA TYR A 289 3.91 32.98 3.10
C TYR A 289 4.96 32.89 1.99
N ALA A 290 6.20 33.22 2.33
CA ALA A 290 7.40 32.91 1.55
C ALA A 290 8.53 32.43 2.48
N VAL A 291 9.31 31.45 2.04
CA VAL A 291 10.51 30.95 2.75
C VAL A 291 11.73 31.20 1.88
N SER A 292 12.69 31.99 2.37
CA SER A 292 14.01 32.21 1.74
C SER A 292 15.11 31.55 2.57
N THR A 293 16.24 31.26 1.92
CA THR A 293 17.45 30.72 2.56
C THR A 293 18.65 31.65 2.43
N SER A 294 19.63 31.48 3.32
CA SER A 294 20.89 32.21 3.27
C SER A 294 22.03 31.38 3.90
N LEU A 295 23.27 31.67 3.52
CA LEU A 295 24.50 31.17 4.15
C LEU A 295 25.14 32.19 5.11
N ASP A 296 24.88 33.49 4.94
CA ASP A 296 25.53 34.61 5.64
C ASP A 296 24.62 35.35 6.64
N GLY A 297 23.29 35.14 6.56
CA GLY A 297 22.29 35.79 7.41
C GLY A 297 21.89 37.20 6.95
N ALA A 298 22.53 37.74 5.91
CA ALA A 298 22.28 39.07 5.36
C ALA A 298 21.67 39.00 3.95
N SER A 299 22.27 38.18 3.08
CA SER A 299 21.89 37.96 1.69
C SER A 299 20.96 36.74 1.63
N PHE A 300 19.67 36.97 1.37
CA PHE A 300 18.68 35.89 1.23
C PHE A 300 18.30 35.65 -0.23
N ASP A 301 18.33 34.38 -0.63
CA ASP A 301 17.92 33.91 -1.95
C ASP A 301 16.44 34.22 -2.26
N ALA A 302 16.10 34.17 -3.55
CA ALA A 302 14.71 34.07 -4.00
C ALA A 302 13.99 32.91 -3.27
N PRO A 303 12.69 33.05 -2.92
CA PRO A 303 12.01 32.07 -2.08
C PRO A 303 12.11 30.62 -2.60
N VAL A 304 12.59 29.73 -1.73
CA VAL A 304 12.71 28.29 -1.99
C VAL A 304 11.37 27.57 -1.86
N ALA A 305 10.43 28.15 -1.11
CA ALA A 305 9.02 27.80 -1.05
C ALA A 305 8.17 29.07 -0.89
N SER A 306 6.96 29.05 -1.40
CA SER A 306 5.94 30.09 -1.19
C SER A 306 4.56 29.50 -1.41
N GLY A 307 3.54 30.03 -0.73
CA GLY A 307 2.19 29.52 -0.87
C GLY A 307 1.20 30.20 0.05
N HIS A 308 0.06 29.54 0.28
CA HIS A 308 -0.97 29.99 1.20
C HIS A 308 -1.43 28.81 2.07
N TRP A 309 -1.30 28.96 3.39
CA TRP A 309 -1.77 27.96 4.35
C TRP A 309 -3.20 28.27 4.81
N LYS A 310 -3.99 27.20 4.95
CA LYS A 310 -5.38 27.26 5.41
C LYS A 310 -5.48 27.73 6.88
N ASP A 311 -6.50 28.53 7.16
CA ASP A 311 -6.88 28.91 8.53
C ASP A 311 -7.53 27.74 9.31
N ASP A 312 -6.70 26.82 9.80
CA ASP A 312 -7.04 25.91 10.89
C ASP A 312 -5.79 25.60 11.74
N ALA A 313 -5.99 24.99 12.91
CA ALA A 313 -4.93 24.72 13.88
C ALA A 313 -3.96 23.59 13.49
N THR A 314 -4.16 22.90 12.35
CA THR A 314 -3.28 21.79 11.97
C THR A 314 -1.85 22.26 11.72
N VAL A 315 -0.89 21.39 11.97
CA VAL A 315 0.49 21.58 11.52
C VAL A 315 0.52 21.75 10.00
N LYS A 316 1.34 22.68 9.51
CA LYS A 316 1.51 23.01 8.09
C LYS A 316 2.95 22.75 7.68
N THR A 317 3.18 22.50 6.39
CA THR A 317 4.51 22.35 5.82
C THR A 317 4.69 23.28 4.62
N ALA A 318 5.90 23.77 4.43
CA ALA A 318 6.42 24.46 3.26
C ALA A 318 7.55 23.62 2.69
N THR A 319 7.21 22.66 1.83
CA THR A 319 8.19 21.83 1.12
C THR A 319 8.94 22.69 0.11
N PHE A 320 10.27 22.61 0.10
CA PHE A 320 11.10 23.42 -0.77
C PHE A 320 11.09 22.87 -2.20
N THR A 321 11.25 23.76 -3.18
CA THR A 321 11.43 23.43 -4.61
C THR A 321 12.60 22.50 -4.91
N ARG A 322 13.56 22.44 -4.01
CA ARG A 322 14.75 21.59 -4.02
C ARG A 322 15.33 21.54 -2.60
N THR A 323 16.11 20.51 -2.29
CA THR A 323 17.05 20.60 -1.17
C THR A 323 18.02 21.76 -1.41
N VAL A 324 18.26 22.56 -0.37
CA VAL A 324 19.21 23.67 -0.37
C VAL A 324 20.21 23.50 0.76
N SER A 325 21.46 23.90 0.52
CA SER A 325 22.46 24.05 1.58
C SER A 325 22.33 25.46 2.14
N ALA A 326 21.99 25.58 3.43
CA ALA A 326 21.69 26.84 4.09
C ALA A 326 22.21 26.84 5.52
N ARG A 327 22.49 28.03 6.09
CA ARG A 327 22.67 28.22 7.53
C ARG A 327 21.45 28.90 8.16
N TYR A 328 20.83 29.81 7.40
CA TYR A 328 19.69 30.60 7.83
C TYR A 328 18.45 30.28 6.98
N ILE A 329 17.31 30.10 7.65
CA ILE A 329 15.99 30.01 7.01
C ILE A 329 15.15 31.18 7.49
N ARG A 330 14.53 31.93 6.56
CA ARG A 330 13.62 33.04 6.86
C ARG A 330 12.22 32.72 6.36
N LEU A 331 11.28 32.52 7.29
CA LEU A 331 9.85 32.49 7.03
C LEU A 331 9.31 33.93 7.06
N VAL A 332 8.68 34.37 5.98
CA VAL A 332 7.99 35.66 5.88
C VAL A 332 6.49 35.41 5.82
N ALA A 333 5.76 35.94 6.79
CA ALA A 333 4.30 35.98 6.78
C ALA A 333 3.83 37.20 5.98
N LEU A 334 3.12 36.95 4.87
CA LEU A 334 2.62 37.97 3.95
C LEU A 334 1.14 38.29 4.21
N SER A 335 0.38 37.38 4.83
CA SER A 335 -0.97 37.64 5.33
C SER A 335 -1.28 36.86 6.61
N GLU A 336 -2.26 37.33 7.38
CA GLU A 336 -2.99 36.50 8.36
C GLU A 336 -4.02 35.63 7.60
N ALA A 337 -4.24 34.39 8.04
CA ALA A 337 -5.00 33.38 7.29
C ALA A 337 -6.52 33.60 7.30
N GLY A 338 -7.07 34.15 8.39
CA GLY A 338 -8.49 34.45 8.54
C GLY A 338 -8.84 35.92 8.26
N GLN A 339 -7.87 36.72 7.77
CA GLN A 339 -7.98 38.17 7.58
C GLN A 339 -8.35 38.95 8.87
N ARG A 340 -8.08 38.38 10.05
CA ARG A 340 -8.54 38.92 11.35
C ARG A 340 -7.78 40.16 11.84
N GLY A 341 -6.62 40.44 11.25
CA GLY A 341 -5.79 41.56 11.65
C GLY A 341 -4.40 41.49 11.03
N LEU A 342 -3.46 42.19 11.66
CA LEU A 342 -2.12 42.46 11.11
C LEU A 342 -1.02 41.66 11.82
N TRP A 343 -1.36 40.52 12.42
CA TRP A 343 -0.48 39.75 13.29
C TRP A 343 0.05 38.48 12.63
N SER A 344 1.10 37.90 13.20
CA SER A 344 1.57 36.55 12.92
C SER A 344 2.09 35.90 14.21
N SER A 345 2.03 34.57 14.27
CA SER A 345 2.41 33.78 15.42
C SER A 345 2.72 32.35 14.98
N ALA A 346 3.57 31.67 15.73
CA ALA A 346 3.83 30.24 15.60
C ALA A 346 4.03 29.66 16.99
N ALA A 347 3.45 28.50 17.28
CA ALA A 347 3.85 27.73 18.45
C ALA A 347 5.27 27.22 18.21
N GLU A 348 5.41 26.36 17.21
CA GLU A 348 6.66 25.68 16.90
C GLU A 348 7.04 25.81 15.42
N ILE A 349 8.34 25.95 15.17
CA ILE A 349 8.95 25.79 13.85
C ILE A 349 9.88 24.58 13.90
N ARG A 350 9.83 23.75 12.86
CA ARG A 350 10.86 22.75 12.60
C ARG A 350 11.37 22.89 11.17
N LEU A 351 12.62 22.52 10.97
CA LEU A 351 13.22 22.41 9.65
C LEU A 351 13.49 20.93 9.40
N SER A 352 13.21 20.47 8.19
CA SER A 352 13.52 19.11 7.77
C SER A 352 14.60 19.13 6.70
N GLY A 353 15.57 18.23 6.83
CA GLY A 353 16.55 17.95 5.79
C GLY A 353 16.11 16.78 4.92
N PRO A 354 16.80 16.51 3.79
CA PRO A 354 16.70 15.21 3.15
C PRO A 354 17.05 14.14 4.17
N SER A 355 16.24 13.08 4.25
CA SER A 355 16.56 11.95 5.12
C SER A 355 17.81 11.24 4.59
N ASP A 356 18.79 10.95 5.46
CA ASP A 356 20.03 10.24 5.08
C ASP A 356 19.66 8.91 4.40
N PRO A 357 19.91 8.73 3.09
CA PRO A 357 19.43 7.55 2.37
C PRO A 357 20.06 6.24 2.87
N SER A 358 21.23 6.30 3.52
CA SER A 358 21.88 5.15 4.16
C SER A 358 21.25 4.74 5.51
N VAL A 359 20.31 5.55 6.02
CA VAL A 359 19.48 5.26 7.21
C VAL A 359 18.01 5.07 6.82
N SER A 360 17.47 5.93 5.94
CA SER A 360 16.06 5.98 5.58
C SER A 360 15.69 5.20 4.32
N GLY A 361 16.66 4.80 3.50
CA GLY A 361 16.42 4.40 2.12
C GLY A 361 15.92 5.57 1.26
N SER A 362 15.51 5.28 0.02
CA SER A 362 14.94 6.27 -0.91
C SER A 362 13.87 5.68 -1.83
N TRP A 363 12.88 6.48 -2.22
CA TRP A 363 11.87 6.10 -3.20
C TRP A 363 12.28 6.44 -4.64
N GLY A 364 12.05 5.51 -5.57
CA GLY A 364 12.06 5.77 -7.00
C GLY A 364 10.82 6.56 -7.47
N PRO A 365 10.68 6.81 -8.78
CA PRO A 365 9.47 7.43 -9.33
C PRO A 365 8.23 6.57 -9.05
N VAL A 366 7.07 7.23 -9.01
CA VAL A 366 5.78 6.54 -9.02
C VAL A 366 5.55 5.92 -10.40
N THR A 367 5.31 4.62 -10.44
CA THR A 367 4.97 3.85 -11.65
C THR A 367 3.46 3.68 -11.72
N GLY A 368 2.81 4.36 -12.66
CA GLY A 368 1.41 4.16 -12.99
C GLY A 368 1.15 2.79 -13.62
N PHE A 369 0.10 2.13 -13.14
CA PHE A 369 -0.43 0.88 -13.66
C PHE A 369 -1.74 1.15 -14.42
N PRO A 370 -2.13 0.28 -15.36
CA PRO A 370 -3.42 0.36 -16.04
C PRO A 370 -4.59 -0.17 -15.17
N LEU A 371 -4.33 -0.58 -13.93
CA LEU A 371 -5.27 -1.08 -12.92
C LEU A 371 -4.77 -0.79 -11.51
N VAL A 372 -5.62 -0.94 -10.49
CA VAL A 372 -5.18 -0.94 -9.08
C VAL A 372 -4.53 -2.30 -8.76
N PRO A 373 -3.23 -2.38 -8.43
CA PRO A 373 -2.55 -3.66 -8.14
C PRO A 373 -2.90 -4.19 -6.74
N VAL A 374 -4.13 -4.70 -6.59
CA VAL A 374 -4.70 -5.21 -5.32
C VAL A 374 -4.07 -6.52 -4.89
N ALA A 375 -3.69 -7.35 -5.85
CA ALA A 375 -2.99 -8.61 -5.65
C ALA A 375 -1.76 -8.67 -6.55
N THR A 376 -0.68 -9.31 -6.07
CA THR A 376 0.65 -9.29 -6.69
C THR A 376 1.39 -10.63 -6.54
N ALA A 377 2.29 -10.96 -7.46
CA ALA A 377 3.22 -12.09 -7.34
C ALA A 377 4.56 -11.83 -8.03
N VAL A 378 5.67 -12.16 -7.36
CA VAL A 378 7.04 -11.99 -7.89
C VAL A 378 7.44 -13.20 -8.72
N LEU A 379 7.58 -13.00 -10.03
CA LEU A 379 7.81 -14.06 -11.01
C LEU A 379 9.30 -14.26 -11.34
N PRO A 380 9.70 -15.45 -11.83
CA PRO A 380 10.97 -15.64 -12.52
C PRO A 380 11.14 -14.67 -13.71
N GLY A 381 12.39 -14.32 -14.02
CA GLY A 381 12.71 -13.46 -15.17
C GLY A 381 12.45 -11.97 -14.96
N ASN A 382 12.63 -11.46 -13.73
CA ASN A 382 12.49 -10.04 -13.37
C ASN A 382 11.11 -9.45 -13.74
N LYS A 383 10.03 -10.15 -13.38
CA LYS A 383 8.65 -9.69 -13.59
C LYS A 383 7.85 -9.65 -12.30
N LEU A 384 6.95 -8.69 -12.18
CA LEU A 384 5.92 -8.63 -11.16
C LEU A 384 4.56 -8.75 -11.84
N LEU A 385 3.81 -9.81 -11.50
CA LEU A 385 2.39 -9.93 -11.84
C LEU A 385 1.58 -9.07 -10.87
N ALA A 386 0.55 -8.40 -11.38
CA ALA A 386 -0.46 -7.72 -10.59
C ALA A 386 -1.87 -7.94 -11.17
N TRP A 387 -2.91 -7.90 -10.34
CA TRP A 387 -4.30 -7.94 -10.80
C TRP A 387 -5.27 -7.18 -9.90
N SER A 388 -6.46 -6.91 -10.43
CA SER A 388 -7.57 -6.26 -9.74
C SER A 388 -8.77 -7.23 -9.63
N ALA A 389 -9.77 -7.05 -10.47
CA ALA A 389 -11.04 -7.80 -10.56
C ALA A 389 -11.46 -7.89 -12.05
N TYR A 390 -12.74 -8.11 -12.35
CA TYR A 390 -13.28 -7.94 -13.72
C TYR A 390 -12.97 -6.59 -14.37
N ALA A 391 -12.80 -5.53 -13.56
CA ALA A 391 -12.50 -4.18 -13.97
C ALA A 391 -11.21 -3.66 -13.33
N VAL A 392 -10.65 -2.59 -13.91
CA VAL A 392 -9.35 -2.02 -13.53
C VAL A 392 -9.40 -1.23 -12.22
N ASP A 393 -10.59 -0.77 -11.83
CA ASP A 393 -10.82 0.25 -10.79
C ASP A 393 -11.88 -0.14 -9.75
N ARG A 394 -12.60 -1.25 -9.95
CA ARG A 394 -13.74 -1.70 -9.14
C ARG A 394 -13.91 -3.22 -9.14
N TYR A 395 -14.62 -3.73 -8.14
CA TYR A 395 -15.09 -5.12 -8.06
C TYR A 395 -16.62 -5.19 -7.95
N GLY A 396 -17.18 -6.40 -8.02
CA GLY A 396 -18.60 -6.66 -7.73
C GLY A 396 -19.18 -7.76 -8.62
N GLY A 397 -19.99 -8.65 -8.04
CA GLY A 397 -20.55 -9.81 -8.75
C GLY A 397 -19.53 -10.92 -8.96
N SER A 398 -19.80 -11.79 -9.93
CA SER A 398 -19.03 -13.03 -10.20
C SER A 398 -18.77 -13.17 -11.70
N ASN A 399 -18.03 -12.23 -12.27
CA ASN A 399 -18.02 -11.90 -13.70
C ASN A 399 -17.34 -12.95 -14.61
N GLY A 400 -16.52 -13.84 -14.06
CA GLY A 400 -15.84 -14.89 -14.81
C GLY A 400 -14.60 -14.45 -15.61
N TYR A 401 -14.08 -13.24 -15.38
CA TYR A 401 -12.85 -12.75 -15.99
C TYR A 401 -12.13 -11.75 -15.08
N THR A 402 -10.82 -11.58 -15.29
CA THR A 402 -9.95 -10.71 -14.47
C THR A 402 -9.11 -9.75 -15.33
N GLN A 403 -8.88 -8.52 -14.87
CA GLN A 403 -7.85 -7.62 -15.39
C GLN A 403 -6.53 -7.91 -14.68
N THR A 404 -5.49 -8.17 -15.48
CA THR A 404 -4.13 -8.46 -15.04
C THR A 404 -3.16 -7.47 -15.68
N ALA A 405 -2.03 -7.25 -15.03
CA ALA A 405 -0.92 -6.47 -15.55
C ALA A 405 0.40 -7.17 -15.18
N VAL A 406 1.41 -7.05 -16.04
CA VAL A 406 2.76 -7.51 -15.74
C VAL A 406 3.71 -6.34 -15.86
N MET A 407 4.47 -6.06 -14.80
CA MET A 407 5.58 -5.11 -14.81
C MET A 407 6.88 -5.86 -15.08
N ASP A 408 7.60 -5.45 -16.12
CA ASP A 408 9.00 -5.82 -16.33
C ASP A 408 9.88 -4.95 -15.43
N LEU A 409 10.58 -5.57 -14.47
CA LEU A 409 11.36 -4.88 -13.44
C LEU A 409 12.70 -4.34 -13.96
N THR A 410 13.12 -4.75 -15.15
CA THR A 410 14.38 -4.32 -15.79
C THR A 410 14.17 -3.00 -16.56
N THR A 411 13.00 -2.83 -17.17
CA THR A 411 12.63 -1.68 -18.00
C THR A 411 11.64 -0.73 -17.33
N GLY A 412 10.94 -1.18 -16.27
CA GLY A 412 9.84 -0.47 -15.62
C GLY A 412 8.52 -0.48 -16.40
N ARG A 413 8.45 -1.20 -17.53
CA ARG A 413 7.28 -1.22 -18.43
C ARG A 413 6.17 -2.10 -17.88
N VAL A 414 4.92 -1.60 -17.89
CA VAL A 414 3.74 -2.37 -17.47
C VAL A 414 2.86 -2.72 -18.68
N THR A 415 2.42 -3.98 -18.82
CA THR A 415 1.53 -4.44 -19.90
C THR A 415 0.24 -5.04 -19.35
N GLN A 416 -0.93 -4.55 -19.78
CA GLN A 416 -2.24 -5.05 -19.37
C GLN A 416 -2.69 -6.28 -20.18
N ARG A 417 -3.49 -7.14 -19.56
CA ARG A 417 -4.17 -8.29 -20.16
C ARG A 417 -5.50 -8.56 -19.45
N ARG A 418 -6.56 -8.84 -20.21
CA ARG A 418 -7.80 -9.46 -19.69
C ARG A 418 -7.66 -10.98 -19.73
N VAL A 419 -8.14 -11.67 -18.71
CA VAL A 419 -8.13 -13.14 -18.57
C VAL A 419 -9.55 -13.65 -18.48
N ASP A 420 -10.07 -14.19 -19.58
CA ASP A 420 -11.41 -14.81 -19.66
C ASP A 420 -11.36 -16.34 -19.60
N ASN A 421 -10.26 -16.94 -20.04
CA ASN A 421 -10.19 -18.37 -20.38
C ASN A 421 -10.24 -19.33 -19.18
N THR A 422 -10.31 -18.80 -17.97
CA THR A 422 -10.43 -19.56 -16.70
C THR A 422 -11.83 -19.50 -16.10
N GLY A 423 -12.72 -18.61 -16.58
CA GLY A 423 -14.03 -18.38 -15.99
C GLY A 423 -13.97 -17.81 -14.57
N HIS A 424 -12.97 -16.98 -14.26
CA HIS A 424 -12.59 -16.56 -12.91
C HIS A 424 -12.33 -15.04 -12.82
N ASP A 425 -13.15 -14.33 -12.04
CA ASP A 425 -12.85 -13.01 -11.45
C ASP A 425 -12.11 -13.24 -10.13
N MET A 426 -10.81 -12.94 -10.12
CA MET A 426 -9.83 -13.36 -9.10
C MET A 426 -9.55 -12.29 -8.02
N PHE A 427 -10.50 -11.37 -7.82
CA PHE A 427 -10.49 -10.43 -6.70
C PHE A 427 -10.93 -11.10 -5.40
N CYS A 428 -10.37 -10.70 -4.25
CA CYS A 428 -10.49 -11.38 -2.94
C CYS A 428 -9.94 -12.83 -2.83
N PRO A 429 -8.83 -13.21 -3.48
CA PRO A 429 -8.44 -14.61 -3.56
C PRO A 429 -7.59 -15.06 -2.36
N GLY A 430 -7.43 -16.38 -2.21
CA GLY A 430 -6.25 -16.98 -1.59
C GLY A 430 -5.18 -17.23 -2.66
N ILE A 431 -3.91 -16.96 -2.36
CA ILE A 431 -2.78 -17.08 -3.29
C ILE A 431 -1.71 -18.03 -2.72
N ALA A 432 -1.07 -18.83 -3.58
CA ALA A 432 0.13 -19.60 -3.23
C ALA A 432 1.09 -19.75 -4.43
N MET A 433 2.38 -19.56 -4.20
CA MET A 433 3.46 -19.86 -5.13
C MET A 433 3.76 -21.36 -5.10
N LEU A 434 3.52 -22.07 -6.21
CA LEU A 434 3.69 -23.52 -6.32
C LEU A 434 5.16 -23.95 -6.40
N ALA A 435 5.42 -25.23 -6.13
CA ALA A 435 6.75 -25.84 -6.13
C ALA A 435 7.51 -25.70 -7.46
N ASP A 436 6.80 -25.60 -8.57
CA ASP A 436 7.36 -25.40 -9.92
C ASP A 436 7.46 -23.92 -10.34
N GLY A 437 7.09 -22.98 -9.46
CA GLY A 437 7.11 -21.54 -9.72
C GLY A 437 5.88 -20.98 -10.44
N ARG A 438 4.83 -21.78 -10.68
CA ARG A 438 3.50 -21.29 -11.09
C ARG A 438 2.77 -20.64 -9.90
N VAL A 439 1.76 -19.81 -10.17
CA VAL A 439 0.96 -19.14 -9.13
C VAL A 439 -0.44 -19.75 -9.08
N LEU A 440 -0.85 -20.31 -7.94
CA LEU A 440 -2.22 -20.78 -7.69
C LEU A 440 -3.04 -19.64 -7.05
N VAL A 441 -4.22 -19.38 -7.62
CA VAL A 441 -5.16 -18.32 -7.19
C VAL A 441 -6.56 -18.93 -7.04
N THR A 442 -7.21 -18.69 -5.90
CA THR A 442 -8.44 -19.41 -5.50
C THR A 442 -9.52 -18.49 -4.98
N GLY A 443 -10.78 -18.82 -5.27
CA GLY A 443 -11.97 -18.17 -4.71
C GLY A 443 -12.11 -16.69 -5.04
N GLY A 444 -12.69 -15.92 -4.13
CA GLY A 444 -12.94 -14.51 -4.30
C GLY A 444 -14.26 -14.21 -5.02
N SER A 445 -14.28 -13.31 -6.01
CA SER A 445 -15.51 -12.93 -6.73
C SER A 445 -16.21 -14.12 -7.39
N ASN A 446 -15.46 -15.06 -7.97
CA ASN A 446 -15.99 -16.37 -8.40
C ASN A 446 -15.64 -17.46 -7.37
N ALA A 447 -16.24 -17.37 -6.18
CA ALA A 447 -15.83 -18.01 -4.93
C ALA A 447 -15.48 -19.52 -4.93
N SER A 448 -15.93 -20.36 -5.88
CA SER A 448 -15.51 -21.78 -5.97
C SER A 448 -14.33 -22.03 -6.90
N ARG A 449 -13.97 -21.06 -7.76
CA ARG A 449 -12.99 -21.25 -8.83
C ARG A 449 -11.56 -21.35 -8.29
N ALA A 450 -10.71 -22.03 -9.07
CA ALA A 450 -9.28 -22.02 -8.90
C ALA A 450 -8.60 -21.87 -10.26
N SER A 451 -7.47 -21.17 -10.30
CA SER A 451 -6.71 -20.90 -11.52
C SER A 451 -5.22 -20.87 -11.24
N ILE A 452 -4.45 -21.30 -12.23
CA ILE A 452 -2.99 -21.38 -12.18
C ILE A 452 -2.44 -20.48 -13.28
N TYR A 453 -1.49 -19.61 -12.94
CA TYR A 453 -0.68 -18.86 -13.90
C TYR A 453 0.69 -19.53 -14.06
N ASP A 454 1.11 -19.76 -15.31
CA ASP A 454 2.46 -20.20 -15.63
C ASP A 454 3.31 -19.06 -16.23
N PRO A 455 4.34 -18.57 -15.52
CA PRO A 455 5.23 -17.50 -16.01
C PRO A 455 6.18 -17.94 -17.13
N ARG A 456 6.34 -19.25 -17.40
CA ARG A 456 7.19 -19.76 -18.50
C ARG A 456 6.53 -19.57 -19.86
N THR A 457 5.22 -19.77 -19.92
CA THR A 457 4.39 -19.67 -21.14
C THR A 457 3.53 -18.41 -21.20
N ASP A 458 3.46 -17.65 -20.10
CA ASP A 458 2.52 -16.52 -19.90
C ASP A 458 1.06 -16.93 -20.14
N THR A 459 0.66 -18.08 -19.58
CA THR A 459 -0.71 -18.62 -19.72
C THR A 459 -1.39 -18.82 -18.38
N TRP A 460 -2.69 -18.52 -18.34
CA TRP A 460 -3.58 -18.92 -17.25
C TRP A 460 -4.35 -20.19 -17.64
N SER A 461 -4.58 -21.09 -16.69
CA SER A 461 -5.40 -22.29 -16.84
C SER A 461 -6.29 -22.49 -15.60
N SER A 462 -7.52 -22.99 -15.78
CA SER A 462 -8.32 -23.45 -14.65
C SER A 462 -7.76 -24.76 -14.06
N THR A 463 -8.01 -24.97 -12.77
CA THR A 463 -7.85 -26.28 -12.10
C THR A 463 -9.20 -26.68 -11.49
N ALA A 464 -9.29 -27.77 -10.71
CA ALA A 464 -10.56 -28.15 -10.09
C ALA A 464 -11.13 -27.04 -9.18
N ASP A 465 -12.45 -26.88 -9.15
CA ASP A 465 -13.14 -26.00 -8.20
C ASP A 465 -12.95 -26.51 -6.76
N MET A 466 -12.87 -25.60 -5.79
CA MET A 466 -12.83 -25.91 -4.35
C MET A 466 -14.10 -26.61 -3.88
N ASN A 467 -14.00 -27.48 -2.87
CA ASN A 467 -15.18 -28.12 -2.28
C ASN A 467 -16.00 -27.14 -1.44
N ILE A 468 -15.42 -26.04 -0.98
CA ILE A 468 -16.07 -24.97 -0.22
C ILE A 468 -15.79 -23.65 -0.94
N ALA A 469 -16.84 -22.89 -1.24
CA ALA A 469 -16.70 -21.60 -1.91
C ALA A 469 -16.28 -20.51 -0.91
N ARG A 470 -15.23 -19.74 -1.24
CA ARG A 470 -14.52 -18.83 -0.33
C ARG A 470 -14.16 -17.51 -0.99
N GLY A 471 -13.92 -16.49 -0.18
CA GLY A 471 -13.15 -15.29 -0.51
C GLY A 471 -12.52 -14.73 0.76
N TYR A 472 -11.33 -14.13 0.67
CA TYR A 472 -10.49 -13.77 1.83
C TYR A 472 -9.99 -14.94 2.70
N GLN A 473 -10.08 -16.17 2.19
CA GLN A 473 -9.42 -17.31 2.79
C GLN A 473 -7.90 -17.12 2.83
N ALA A 474 -7.26 -17.70 3.84
CA ALA A 474 -5.81 -17.87 3.80
C ALA A 474 -5.46 -19.09 2.95
N MET A 475 -4.30 -19.02 2.28
CA MET A 475 -3.68 -20.16 1.62
C MET A 475 -2.17 -20.17 1.94
N THR A 476 -1.53 -21.35 1.90
CA THR A 476 -0.07 -21.54 1.97
C THR A 476 0.30 -22.78 1.17
N LEU A 477 1.48 -22.79 0.52
CA LEU A 477 2.08 -24.05 0.09
C LEU A 477 2.51 -24.87 1.32
N LEU A 478 2.44 -26.20 1.20
CA LEU A 478 2.89 -27.19 2.17
C LEU A 478 4.26 -27.75 1.78
N SER A 479 4.93 -28.40 2.74
CA SER A 479 6.25 -29.03 2.53
C SER A 479 6.24 -30.20 1.54
N ASN A 480 5.07 -30.74 1.18
CA ASN A 480 4.92 -31.77 0.13
C ASN A 480 4.59 -31.19 -1.26
N GLY A 481 4.46 -29.86 -1.39
CA GLY A 481 4.10 -29.19 -2.64
C GLY A 481 2.59 -29.01 -2.89
N ASP A 482 1.72 -29.58 -2.06
CA ASP A 482 0.28 -29.31 -2.07
C ASP A 482 -0.02 -27.91 -1.47
N ALA A 483 -1.24 -27.37 -1.65
CA ALA A 483 -1.65 -26.09 -1.08
C ALA A 483 -2.80 -26.25 -0.06
N PHE A 484 -2.64 -25.70 1.15
CA PHE A 484 -3.64 -25.72 2.22
C PHE A 484 -4.41 -24.40 2.30
N VAL A 485 -5.73 -24.48 2.47
CA VAL A 485 -6.68 -23.36 2.55
C VAL A 485 -7.51 -23.43 3.83
N LEU A 486 -7.75 -22.27 4.46
CA LEU A 486 -8.60 -22.14 5.66
C LEU A 486 -9.39 -20.81 5.66
N GLY A 487 -10.64 -20.84 6.16
CA GLY A 487 -11.51 -19.67 6.30
C GLY A 487 -12.07 -19.15 4.97
N GLY A 488 -12.46 -17.87 4.96
CA GLY A 488 -12.86 -17.12 3.77
C GLY A 488 -14.36 -16.89 3.59
N SER A 489 -15.01 -16.31 4.59
CA SER A 489 -16.44 -16.01 4.61
C SER A 489 -16.87 -14.77 3.80
N TRP A 490 -15.95 -14.05 3.13
CA TRP A 490 -16.31 -12.84 2.36
C TRP A 490 -17.24 -13.11 1.16
N SER A 491 -17.10 -14.26 0.50
CA SER A 491 -17.94 -14.70 -0.63
C SER A 491 -18.18 -16.21 -0.62
N GLY A 492 -19.12 -16.68 -1.45
CA GLY A 492 -19.44 -18.11 -1.56
C GLY A 492 -20.43 -18.64 -0.51
N GLY A 493 -21.24 -17.75 0.08
CA GLY A 493 -22.08 -18.06 1.25
C GLY A 493 -21.38 -17.67 2.55
N GLY A 494 -22.17 -17.32 3.57
CA GLY A 494 -21.68 -16.94 4.90
C GLY A 494 -21.76 -18.09 5.89
N GLY A 495 -20.82 -18.12 6.83
CA GLY A 495 -20.67 -19.17 7.84
C GLY A 495 -19.25 -19.76 7.83
N PRO A 496 -18.75 -20.28 8.97
CA PRO A 496 -17.36 -20.73 9.10
C PRO A 496 -16.93 -21.76 8.04
N LYS A 497 -15.67 -21.70 7.60
CA LYS A 497 -15.15 -22.52 6.49
C LYS A 497 -13.88 -23.30 6.85
N ASP A 498 -14.09 -24.55 7.23
CA ASP A 498 -13.09 -25.58 7.53
C ASP A 498 -11.95 -25.69 6.51
N GLY A 499 -10.88 -26.40 6.91
CA GLY A 499 -9.72 -26.63 6.06
C GLY A 499 -10.02 -27.45 4.79
N GLU A 500 -9.32 -27.17 3.71
CA GLU A 500 -9.16 -28.09 2.58
C GLU A 500 -7.80 -27.97 1.91
N VAL A 501 -7.39 -28.99 1.15
CA VAL A 501 -6.09 -29.07 0.48
C VAL A 501 -6.28 -29.33 -1.01
N TRP A 502 -5.60 -28.56 -1.85
CA TRP A 502 -5.42 -28.85 -3.27
C TRP A 502 -4.16 -29.68 -3.46
N SER A 503 -4.26 -30.84 -4.12
CA SER A 503 -3.06 -31.62 -4.41
C SER A 503 -2.40 -31.23 -5.73
N ALA A 504 -1.10 -30.99 -5.68
CA ALA A 504 -0.28 -30.73 -6.86
C ALA A 504 -0.11 -31.97 -7.76
N THR A 505 -0.33 -33.18 -7.22
CA THR A 505 -0.22 -34.44 -8.00
C THR A 505 -1.49 -34.71 -8.82
N THR A 506 -2.67 -34.53 -8.23
CA THR A 506 -3.96 -34.89 -8.87
C THR A 506 -4.74 -33.69 -9.39
N HIS A 507 -4.30 -32.46 -9.08
CA HIS A 507 -5.01 -31.21 -9.35
C HIS A 507 -6.43 -31.13 -8.73
N THR A 508 -6.75 -31.96 -7.72
CA THR A 508 -8.06 -32.03 -7.06
C THR A 508 -8.02 -31.53 -5.62
N TRP A 509 -9.19 -31.17 -5.09
CA TRP A 509 -9.37 -30.66 -3.72
C TRP A 509 -9.91 -31.72 -2.76
N ARG A 510 -9.41 -31.74 -1.52
CA ARG A 510 -9.82 -32.64 -0.43
C ARG A 510 -10.12 -31.85 0.85
N ARG A 511 -11.33 -31.95 1.38
CA ARG A 511 -11.72 -31.35 2.68
C ARG A 511 -10.96 -32.00 3.85
N LEU A 512 -10.74 -31.22 4.91
CA LEU A 512 -10.15 -31.63 6.18
C LEU A 512 -11.17 -31.50 7.32
N PRO A 513 -12.06 -32.48 7.54
CA PRO A 513 -13.08 -32.40 8.59
C PRO A 513 -12.51 -32.44 10.03
N GLY A 514 -11.20 -32.68 10.20
CA GLY A 514 -10.48 -32.50 11.46
C GLY A 514 -9.92 -31.09 11.66
N VAL A 515 -10.11 -30.17 10.71
CA VAL A 515 -9.66 -28.76 10.78
C VAL A 515 -10.87 -27.81 10.74
N PRO A 516 -11.77 -27.84 11.74
CA PRO A 516 -12.82 -26.83 11.91
C PRO A 516 -12.20 -25.46 12.22
N VAL A 517 -12.72 -24.41 11.59
CA VAL A 517 -12.05 -23.09 11.59
C VAL A 517 -12.28 -22.29 12.88
N GLU A 518 -13.28 -22.63 13.69
CA GLU A 518 -13.73 -21.85 14.85
C GLU A 518 -12.62 -21.56 15.86
N SER A 519 -11.70 -22.51 16.06
CA SER A 519 -10.56 -22.35 16.97
C SER A 519 -9.51 -21.32 16.52
N ALA A 520 -9.54 -20.93 15.24
CA ALA A 520 -8.66 -19.93 14.63
C ALA A 520 -9.37 -18.60 14.32
N MET A 521 -10.68 -18.47 14.59
CA MET A 521 -11.43 -17.24 14.34
C MET A 521 -11.11 -16.12 15.34
N THR A 522 -11.29 -14.87 14.91
CA THR A 522 -11.29 -13.69 15.80
C THR A 522 -12.66 -13.44 16.43
N ALA A 523 -12.72 -12.59 17.46
CA ALA A 523 -13.96 -12.09 18.06
C ALA A 523 -14.53 -10.86 17.31
N ASP A 524 -14.43 -10.83 15.96
CA ASP A 524 -14.90 -9.70 15.15
C ASP A 524 -16.44 -9.51 15.27
N PRO A 525 -16.95 -8.28 15.50
CA PRO A 525 -18.38 -8.01 15.67
C PRO A 525 -19.24 -8.32 14.44
N ALA A 526 -18.66 -8.45 13.24
CA ALA A 526 -19.37 -8.91 12.05
C ALA A 526 -19.47 -10.45 11.96
N GLY A 527 -18.97 -11.19 12.96
CA GLY A 527 -18.99 -12.64 13.01
C GLY A 527 -18.18 -13.27 11.87
N ALA A 528 -18.58 -14.46 11.43
CA ALA A 528 -17.85 -15.27 10.45
C ALA A 528 -17.38 -14.48 9.21
N TYR A 529 -18.23 -13.59 8.66
CA TYR A 529 -17.94 -12.73 7.50
C TYR A 529 -16.60 -11.97 7.56
N ARG A 530 -16.15 -11.64 8.77
CA ARG A 530 -14.80 -11.08 9.02
C ARG A 530 -13.90 -12.03 9.79
N ALA A 531 -14.46 -12.80 10.72
CA ALA A 531 -13.71 -13.50 11.75
C ALA A 531 -12.83 -14.66 11.27
N ASP A 532 -13.12 -15.26 10.10
CA ASP A 532 -12.30 -16.33 9.50
C ASP A 532 -11.37 -15.87 8.35
N ASN A 533 -11.30 -14.56 8.08
CA ASN A 533 -10.51 -14.01 6.97
C ASN A 533 -9.01 -13.90 7.32
N HIS A 534 -8.18 -13.86 6.26
CA HIS A 534 -6.79 -13.37 6.30
C HIS A 534 -5.89 -14.04 7.35
N MET A 535 -6.08 -15.34 7.60
CA MET A 535 -5.26 -16.08 8.56
C MET A 535 -3.78 -16.14 8.19
N TRP A 536 -2.94 -15.95 9.21
CA TRP A 536 -1.49 -15.98 9.10
C TRP A 536 -1.03 -17.44 9.14
N LEU A 537 -0.84 -18.06 7.98
CA LEU A 537 -0.48 -19.48 7.86
C LEU A 537 1.00 -19.64 7.52
N HIS A 538 1.72 -20.42 8.32
CA HIS A 538 3.12 -20.74 8.08
C HIS A 538 3.34 -22.25 8.11
N ALA A 539 3.50 -22.86 6.93
CA ALA A 539 3.95 -24.24 6.81
C ALA A 539 5.39 -24.39 7.34
N THR A 540 5.63 -25.43 8.13
CA THR A 540 6.87 -25.66 8.88
C THR A 540 7.27 -27.14 8.87
N SER A 541 8.32 -27.50 9.63
CA SER A 541 8.85 -28.86 9.77
C SER A 541 7.76 -29.91 10.04
N GLN A 542 8.00 -31.14 9.57
CA GLN A 542 7.12 -32.29 9.78
C GLN A 542 5.70 -32.14 9.18
N GLY A 543 5.55 -31.37 8.10
CA GLY A 543 4.26 -31.20 7.41
C GLY A 543 3.21 -30.40 8.18
N ARG A 544 3.59 -29.76 9.29
CA ARG A 544 2.68 -28.95 10.10
C ARG A 544 2.51 -27.55 9.52
N VAL A 545 1.35 -26.95 9.77
CA VAL A 545 1.10 -25.52 9.57
C VAL A 545 0.88 -24.88 10.94
N LEU A 546 1.56 -23.77 11.21
CA LEU A 546 1.20 -22.88 12.31
C LEU A 546 0.23 -21.82 11.78
N GLN A 547 -0.93 -21.69 12.41
CA GLN A 547 -1.77 -20.50 12.30
C GLN A 547 -1.36 -19.53 13.41
N LEU A 548 -0.75 -18.41 13.06
CA LEU A 548 -0.20 -17.41 14.01
C LEU A 548 -1.21 -16.34 14.44
N GLY A 549 -2.30 -16.20 13.69
CA GLY A 549 -3.29 -15.13 13.84
C GLY A 549 -4.21 -15.04 12.61
N PRO A 550 -4.95 -13.93 12.44
CA PRO A 550 -4.92 -12.70 13.24
C PRO A 550 -5.46 -12.86 14.66
N SER A 551 -6.25 -13.90 14.92
CA SER A 551 -6.77 -14.27 16.24
C SER A 551 -5.70 -14.42 17.31
N LYS A 552 -6.03 -14.12 18.57
CA LYS A 552 -5.14 -14.19 19.73
C LYS A 552 -4.62 -15.59 20.01
N GLN A 553 -5.45 -16.60 19.71
CA GLN A 553 -5.12 -18.01 19.80
C GLN A 553 -4.34 -18.43 18.55
N MET A 554 -3.14 -18.98 18.74
CA MET A 554 -2.36 -19.63 17.69
C MET A 554 -2.72 -21.12 17.66
N ASN A 555 -2.72 -21.76 16.50
CA ASN A 555 -3.07 -23.18 16.37
C ASN A 555 -2.09 -23.97 15.52
N TRP A 556 -1.76 -25.19 15.97
CA TRP A 556 -1.07 -26.19 15.18
C TRP A 556 -2.07 -26.95 14.31
N ILE A 557 -1.78 -27.07 13.02
CA ILE A 557 -2.61 -27.75 12.02
C ILE A 557 -1.81 -28.87 11.36
N THR A 558 -2.45 -30.02 11.12
CA THR A 558 -1.99 -31.07 10.20
C THR A 558 -2.97 -31.26 9.05
N THR A 559 -2.47 -31.73 7.91
CA THR A 559 -3.22 -31.82 6.64
C THR A 559 -3.37 -33.25 6.10
N ASP A 560 -2.72 -34.22 6.76
CA ASP A 560 -2.79 -35.66 6.44
C ASP A 560 -4.12 -36.29 6.89
N GLY A 561 -4.63 -37.24 6.11
CA GLY A 561 -5.89 -37.93 6.41
C GLY A 561 -7.08 -36.96 6.46
N ASN A 562 -7.69 -36.80 7.64
CA ASN A 562 -8.76 -35.83 7.88
C ASN A 562 -8.23 -34.44 8.33
N GLY A 563 -6.91 -34.32 8.56
CA GLY A 563 -6.28 -33.20 9.23
C GLY A 563 -6.56 -33.16 10.74
N SER A 564 -5.96 -32.20 11.43
CA SER A 564 -6.25 -31.86 12.83
C SER A 564 -5.96 -30.38 13.08
N ILE A 565 -6.65 -29.76 14.04
CA ILE A 565 -6.31 -28.43 14.58
C ILE A 565 -6.24 -28.48 16.10
N THR A 566 -5.20 -27.89 16.69
CA THR A 566 -4.93 -27.95 18.14
C THR A 566 -4.33 -26.64 18.67
N PRO A 567 -4.68 -26.18 19.89
CA PRO A 567 -4.14 -24.95 20.46
C PRO A 567 -2.61 -24.96 20.64
N ALA A 568 -1.92 -23.99 20.04
CA ALA A 568 -0.48 -23.79 20.19
C ALA A 568 -0.11 -22.78 21.31
N GLY A 569 -1.12 -22.14 21.92
CA GLY A 569 -0.99 -21.07 22.91
C GLY A 569 -1.37 -19.68 22.34
N THR A 570 -1.32 -18.63 23.17
CA THR A 570 -1.67 -17.27 22.74
C THR A 570 -0.44 -16.47 22.30
N ARG A 571 -0.65 -15.50 21.41
CA ARG A 571 0.39 -14.58 20.92
C ARG A 571 0.74 -13.51 21.98
N ALA A 572 1.40 -13.93 23.06
CA ALA A 572 1.72 -13.10 24.24
C ALA A 572 0.48 -12.35 24.76
N ASP A 573 0.58 -11.04 25.03
CA ASP A 573 -0.53 -10.16 25.43
C ASP A 573 -1.23 -9.47 24.24
N SER A 574 -1.01 -9.95 23.02
CA SER A 574 -1.80 -9.53 21.85
C SER A 574 -3.28 -9.80 22.08
N GLN A 575 -4.11 -8.89 21.56
CA GLN A 575 -5.50 -9.22 21.23
C GLN A 575 -5.55 -9.71 19.78
N ASP A 576 -6.76 -9.88 19.25
CA ASP A 576 -6.94 -10.09 17.81
C ASP A 576 -6.35 -8.92 17.01
N ALA A 577 -5.77 -9.23 15.85
CA ALA A 577 -4.95 -8.33 15.04
C ALA A 577 -5.31 -8.45 13.55
N MET A 578 -6.60 -8.34 13.24
CA MET A 578 -7.11 -8.38 11.86
C MET A 578 -6.44 -7.29 11.02
N ASN A 579 -6.07 -7.63 9.78
CA ASN A 579 -5.32 -6.76 8.86
C ASN A 579 -3.92 -6.32 9.39
N GLY A 580 -3.36 -7.03 10.36
CA GLY A 580 -1.93 -7.00 10.68
C GLY A 580 -1.14 -8.00 9.84
N ASN A 581 0.19 -7.99 9.98
CA ASN A 581 1.09 -8.83 9.18
C ASN A 581 1.83 -9.88 10.03
N ALA A 582 2.21 -10.99 9.40
CA ALA A 582 3.11 -12.00 9.94
C ALA A 582 4.17 -12.39 8.90
N ILE A 583 5.41 -12.63 9.33
CA ILE A 583 6.56 -12.85 8.43
C ILE A 583 7.65 -13.70 9.07
N SER A 584 8.18 -14.69 8.33
CA SER A 584 9.33 -15.51 8.73
C SER A 584 10.64 -14.85 8.29
N TYR A 585 11.41 -14.32 9.25
CA TYR A 585 12.64 -13.57 9.00
C TYR A 585 13.93 -14.42 9.15
N ASP A 586 13.81 -15.55 9.83
CA ASP A 586 14.89 -16.50 10.10
C ASP A 586 14.28 -17.91 10.34
N ILE A 587 15.11 -18.95 10.36
CA ILE A 587 14.67 -20.35 10.52
C ILE A 587 13.96 -20.50 11.87
N GLY A 588 12.68 -20.87 11.83
CA GLY A 588 11.84 -21.03 13.01
C GLY A 588 11.53 -19.73 13.76
N LYS A 589 11.86 -18.54 13.23
CA LYS A 589 11.55 -17.25 13.86
C LYS A 589 10.67 -16.38 12.97
N LEU A 590 9.58 -15.91 13.56
CA LEU A 590 8.60 -15.07 12.90
C LEU A 590 8.42 -13.75 13.65
N LEU A 591 8.08 -12.70 12.92
CA LEU A 591 7.59 -11.43 13.45
C LEU A 591 6.12 -11.32 13.11
N THR A 592 5.33 -10.79 14.05
CA THR A 592 3.95 -10.34 13.82
C THR A 592 3.84 -8.88 14.24
N LEU A 593 3.13 -8.05 13.48
CA LEU A 593 3.03 -6.62 13.75
C LEU A 593 1.67 -6.03 13.35
N GLY A 594 1.26 -4.98 14.05
CA GLY A 594 0.07 -4.20 13.71
C GLY A 594 -1.23 -4.98 13.82
N GLY A 595 -2.19 -4.61 12.98
CA GLY A 595 -3.57 -5.09 12.98
C GLY A 595 -4.46 -4.38 14.00
N ALA A 596 -5.74 -4.71 13.97
CA ALA A 596 -6.76 -4.16 14.87
C ALA A 596 -7.69 -5.28 15.41
N PRO A 597 -8.42 -5.07 16.52
CA PRO A 597 -9.29 -6.10 17.10
C PRO A 597 -10.44 -6.58 16.20
N ALA A 598 -10.81 -5.78 15.20
CA ALA A 598 -11.79 -6.09 14.18
C ALA A 598 -11.30 -5.56 12.83
N TYR A 599 -11.95 -5.97 11.74
CA TYR A 599 -11.55 -5.66 10.37
C TYR A 599 -11.54 -4.16 10.04
N GLN A 600 -12.39 -3.38 10.69
CA GLN A 600 -12.60 -1.96 10.39
C GLN A 600 -13.14 -1.21 11.62
N ASP A 601 -13.06 0.12 11.56
CA ASP A 601 -13.74 1.07 12.48
C ASP A 601 -13.36 0.91 13.97
N THR A 602 -12.19 0.34 14.25
CA THR A 602 -11.63 0.19 15.61
C THR A 602 -10.11 0.46 15.60
N PRO A 603 -9.52 1.11 16.61
CA PRO A 603 -8.10 1.51 16.58
C PRO A 603 -7.14 0.34 16.34
N ALA A 604 -6.18 0.54 15.44
CA ALA A 604 -5.09 -0.39 15.22
C ALA A 604 -4.07 -0.36 16.38
N THR A 605 -3.17 -1.34 16.41
CA THR A 605 -2.05 -1.36 17.36
C THR A 605 -0.72 -0.98 16.71
N ARG A 606 0.18 -0.43 17.53
CA ARG A 606 1.60 -0.21 17.20
C ARG A 606 2.51 -1.34 17.66
N ARG A 607 1.94 -2.38 18.30
CA ARG A 607 2.71 -3.47 18.91
C ARG A 607 3.23 -4.48 17.88
N ALA A 608 4.34 -5.12 18.23
CA ALA A 608 4.89 -6.26 17.51
C ALA A 608 5.39 -7.36 18.47
N TYR A 609 5.43 -8.59 17.98
CA TYR A 609 5.85 -9.78 18.72
C TYR A 609 6.70 -10.70 17.85
N THR A 610 7.79 -11.22 18.40
CA THR A 610 8.53 -12.34 17.82
C THR A 610 7.92 -13.66 18.28
N VAL A 611 7.79 -14.63 17.38
CA VAL A 611 7.38 -16.01 17.69
C VAL A 611 8.51 -16.95 17.31
N ASP A 612 9.06 -17.67 18.29
CA ASP A 612 10.12 -18.66 18.09
C ASP A 612 9.56 -20.09 18.18
N LEU A 613 9.93 -20.93 17.22
CA LEU A 613 9.50 -22.34 17.10
C LEU A 613 10.59 -23.34 17.51
N ASN A 614 11.84 -22.87 17.68
CA ASN A 614 13.01 -23.71 17.93
C ASN A 614 13.04 -24.27 19.38
N GLY A 615 12.26 -23.69 20.29
CA GLY A 615 12.17 -24.07 21.72
C GLY A 615 11.45 -25.38 22.02
N GLY A 616 11.66 -26.44 21.24
CA GLY A 616 11.10 -27.77 21.52
C GLY A 616 9.64 -27.99 21.07
N GLY A 617 9.18 -27.29 20.04
CA GLY A 617 7.92 -27.61 19.35
C GLY A 617 6.65 -26.91 19.86
N ARG A 618 6.74 -26.10 20.92
CA ARG A 618 5.70 -25.14 21.30
C ARG A 618 6.12 -23.72 20.88
N PRO A 619 5.30 -22.97 20.13
CA PRO A 619 5.63 -21.58 19.76
C PRO A 619 5.74 -20.70 21.00
N THR A 620 6.83 -19.93 21.09
CA THR A 620 7.08 -18.97 22.17
C THR A 620 6.95 -17.55 21.63
N ALA A 621 5.82 -16.91 21.91
CA ALA A 621 5.56 -15.52 21.53
C ALA A 621 6.09 -14.55 22.61
N THR A 622 6.93 -13.59 22.19
CA THR A 622 7.54 -12.57 23.04
C THR A 622 7.34 -11.19 22.42
N ARG A 623 7.03 -10.17 23.23
CA ARG A 623 6.89 -8.79 22.74
C ARG A 623 8.25 -8.19 22.40
N THR A 624 8.35 -7.55 21.23
CA THR A 624 9.56 -6.81 20.80
C THR A 624 9.30 -5.30 20.90
N GLY A 625 10.15 -4.46 20.30
CA GLY A 625 9.89 -3.03 20.22
C GLY A 625 8.57 -2.73 19.49
N ASP A 626 7.93 -1.63 19.84
CA ASP A 626 6.76 -1.14 19.12
C ASP A 626 7.17 -0.34 17.88
N MET A 627 6.28 -0.27 16.89
CA MET A 627 6.29 0.73 15.83
C MET A 627 6.05 2.14 16.41
N ALA A 628 6.48 3.16 15.67
CA ALA A 628 6.21 4.56 15.97
C ALA A 628 4.72 4.90 15.83
N ALA A 629 4.03 4.28 14.88
CA ALA A 629 2.60 4.49 14.58
C ALA A 629 1.80 3.19 14.64
N ALA A 630 0.49 3.29 14.86
CA ALA A 630 -0.43 2.15 14.80
C ALA A 630 -0.80 1.84 13.34
N ARG A 631 -0.88 0.56 12.96
CA ARG A 631 -1.14 0.18 11.55
C ARG A 631 -2.06 -1.01 11.43
N ALA A 632 -3.10 -0.88 10.61
CA ALA A 632 -3.85 -1.99 10.01
C ALA A 632 -4.01 -1.74 8.50
N PHE A 633 -4.14 -2.80 7.70
CA PHE A 633 -3.96 -2.76 6.23
C PHE A 633 -2.54 -2.38 5.76
N SER A 634 -1.53 -2.56 6.61
CA SER A 634 -0.13 -2.44 6.20
C SER A 634 0.33 -3.65 5.40
N ASN A 635 1.47 -3.54 4.73
CA ASN A 635 2.18 -4.69 4.16
C ASN A 635 3.59 -4.77 4.76
N SER A 636 4.10 -5.98 5.03
CA SER A 636 5.46 -6.19 5.55
C SER A 636 6.27 -7.12 4.65
N VAL A 637 7.57 -6.82 4.46
CA VAL A 637 8.48 -7.55 3.58
C VAL A 637 9.77 -7.89 4.31
N VAL A 638 10.20 -9.16 4.25
CA VAL A 638 11.53 -9.57 4.73
C VAL A 638 12.62 -9.23 3.71
N MET A 639 13.77 -8.75 4.18
CA MET A 639 14.92 -8.41 3.35
C MET A 639 16.08 -9.41 3.53
N PRO A 640 17.06 -9.47 2.60
CA PRO A 640 18.11 -10.50 2.62
C PRO A 640 18.98 -10.51 3.88
N ASP A 641 19.11 -9.37 4.55
CA ASP A 641 19.86 -9.20 5.81
C ASP A 641 19.10 -9.67 7.06
N GLY A 642 17.82 -10.04 6.93
CA GLY A 642 16.96 -10.51 8.02
C GLY A 642 16.12 -9.41 8.68
N LYS A 643 16.25 -8.15 8.26
CA LYS A 643 15.36 -7.08 8.71
C LYS A 643 14.00 -7.16 8.01
N VAL A 644 12.98 -6.57 8.61
CA VAL A 644 11.62 -6.50 8.06
C VAL A 644 11.23 -5.04 7.84
N ALA A 645 10.81 -4.67 6.63
CA ALA A 645 10.24 -3.36 6.35
C ALA A 645 8.71 -3.43 6.37
N VAL A 646 8.05 -2.45 6.97
CA VAL A 646 6.58 -2.29 7.00
C VAL A 646 6.17 -0.99 6.31
N PHE A 647 5.17 -1.09 5.43
CA PHE A 647 4.69 -0.02 4.56
C PHE A 647 3.21 0.26 4.81
N GLY A 648 2.86 1.55 4.87
CA GLY A 648 1.47 2.02 4.90
C GLY A 648 0.65 1.52 6.08
N GLY A 649 -0.62 1.23 5.80
CA GLY A 649 -1.68 1.00 6.78
C GLY A 649 -2.24 2.29 7.37
N GLN A 650 -3.36 2.16 8.07
CA GLN A 650 -4.08 3.23 8.75
C GLN A 650 -4.01 3.05 10.28
N GLU A 651 -4.04 4.16 11.03
CA GLU A 651 -4.19 4.12 12.50
C GLU A 651 -5.59 3.65 12.92
N THR A 652 -6.61 3.97 12.11
CA THR A 652 -7.94 3.37 12.18
C THR A 652 -8.28 2.77 10.81
N PRO A 653 -8.35 1.43 10.66
CA PRO A 653 -8.71 0.79 9.39
C PRO A 653 -10.12 1.20 8.95
N VAL A 654 -10.21 1.94 7.84
CA VAL A 654 -11.48 2.29 7.19
C VAL A 654 -11.35 1.92 5.70
N PRO A 655 -11.94 0.80 5.26
CA PRO A 655 -11.95 0.38 3.87
C PRO A 655 -12.29 1.52 2.91
N PHE A 656 -11.53 1.62 1.82
CA PHE A 656 -11.70 2.62 0.76
C PHE A 656 -11.46 4.10 1.17
N SER A 657 -10.94 4.36 2.37
CA SER A 657 -10.50 5.71 2.79
C SER A 657 -8.99 5.80 2.91
N ASP A 658 -8.46 7.01 2.67
CA ASP A 658 -7.06 7.39 2.97
C ASP A 658 -6.95 8.24 4.25
N ALA A 659 -8.04 8.38 5.02
CA ALA A 659 -7.98 8.98 6.34
C ALA A 659 -7.08 8.15 7.29
N THR A 660 -6.30 8.83 8.14
CA THR A 660 -5.34 8.22 9.09
C THR A 660 -4.23 7.35 8.46
N SER A 661 -3.91 7.57 7.18
CA SER A 661 -2.82 6.88 6.47
C SER A 661 -1.44 7.11 7.10
N VAL A 662 -0.72 6.03 7.41
CA VAL A 662 0.63 6.10 7.97
C VAL A 662 1.68 6.15 6.84
N MET A 663 1.90 7.36 6.34
CA MET A 663 2.75 7.63 5.17
C MET A 663 4.24 7.26 5.33
N THR A 664 4.75 7.21 6.56
CA THR A 664 6.16 6.89 6.85
C THR A 664 6.30 5.37 7.03
N PRO A 665 7.09 4.65 6.21
CA PRO A 665 7.40 3.23 6.46
C PRO A 665 8.39 3.08 7.63
N GLU A 666 8.55 1.87 8.16
CA GLU A 666 9.54 1.58 9.21
C GLU A 666 10.31 0.28 8.91
N ILE A 667 11.54 0.16 9.40
CA ILE A 667 12.35 -1.06 9.38
C ILE A 667 12.54 -1.60 10.79
N TRP A 668 12.20 -2.87 11.02
CA TRP A 668 12.48 -3.62 12.24
C TRP A 668 13.79 -4.41 12.11
N ASP A 669 14.63 -4.28 13.13
CA ASP A 669 15.89 -5.01 13.25
C ASP A 669 15.77 -6.16 14.27
N PRO A 670 16.02 -7.43 13.88
CA PRO A 670 15.85 -8.59 14.77
C PRO A 670 16.92 -8.70 15.88
N VAL A 671 18.05 -8.00 15.77
CA VAL A 671 19.14 -8.04 16.76
C VAL A 671 18.83 -7.09 17.92
N THR A 672 18.21 -5.95 17.62
CA THR A 672 17.88 -4.91 18.61
C THR A 672 16.40 -4.87 19.01
N GLY A 673 15.53 -5.51 18.23
CA GLY A 673 14.07 -5.43 18.37
C GLY A 673 13.47 -4.06 18.02
N ARG A 674 14.27 -3.12 17.50
CA ARG A 674 13.89 -1.71 17.30
C ARG A 674 13.28 -1.49 15.90
N PHE A 675 12.21 -0.69 15.84
CA PHE A 675 11.74 -0.05 14.62
C PHE A 675 12.48 1.29 14.38
N THR A 676 12.83 1.55 13.12
CA THR A 676 13.45 2.80 12.66
C THR A 676 12.65 3.38 11.49
N PRO A 677 12.25 4.66 11.51
CA PRO A 677 11.55 5.29 10.40
C PRO A 677 12.37 5.32 9.10
N LEU A 678 11.70 5.06 7.98
CA LEU A 678 12.23 5.11 6.62
C LEU A 678 11.73 6.37 5.89
N ALA A 679 12.18 6.57 4.64
CA ALA A 679 11.73 7.67 3.81
C ALA A 679 10.21 7.64 3.59
N THR A 680 9.51 8.71 3.94
CA THR A 680 8.06 8.86 3.80
C THR A 680 7.58 8.72 2.35
N MET A 681 6.47 8.01 2.15
CA MET A 681 5.86 7.70 0.86
C MET A 681 5.14 8.92 0.24
N ALA A 682 5.02 8.93 -1.09
CA ALA A 682 4.26 9.94 -1.82
C ALA A 682 2.74 9.66 -1.92
N VAL A 683 2.33 8.39 -1.83
CA VAL A 683 0.94 7.93 -2.06
C VAL A 683 0.52 7.03 -0.89
N PRO A 684 -0.71 7.17 -0.35
CA PRO A 684 -1.24 6.26 0.66
C PRO A 684 -1.24 4.79 0.21
N ARG A 685 -0.98 3.87 1.13
CA ARG A 685 -0.97 2.41 0.89
C ARG A 685 -1.74 1.72 2.00
N ASN A 686 -3.06 1.64 1.80
CA ASN A 686 -4.02 1.22 2.82
C ASN A 686 -4.70 -0.09 2.40
N TYR A 687 -6.00 -0.21 2.65
CA TYR A 687 -6.82 -1.30 2.15
C TYR A 687 -6.68 -1.48 0.62
N HIS A 688 -6.48 -2.73 0.19
CA HIS A 688 -6.13 -3.12 -1.19
C HIS A 688 -4.74 -2.64 -1.70
N SER A 689 -3.80 -2.32 -0.81
CA SER A 689 -2.38 -2.15 -1.17
C SER A 689 -1.58 -3.44 -1.01
N THR A 690 -0.41 -3.49 -1.66
CA THR A 690 0.53 -4.62 -1.70
C THR A 690 1.98 -4.17 -1.50
N ALA A 691 2.86 -5.09 -1.12
CA ALA A 691 4.31 -4.92 -1.20
C ALA A 691 5.05 -6.27 -1.37
N ASN A 692 6.20 -6.29 -2.07
CA ASN A 692 7.00 -7.51 -2.29
C ASN A 692 8.50 -7.20 -2.39
N LEU A 693 9.37 -8.14 -1.98
CA LEU A 693 10.82 -8.09 -2.24
C LEU A 693 11.10 -8.40 -3.72
N LEU A 694 11.96 -7.61 -4.36
CA LEU A 694 12.35 -7.77 -5.75
C LEU A 694 13.69 -8.51 -5.91
N PRO A 695 13.96 -9.15 -7.07
CA PRO A 695 15.24 -9.86 -7.33
C PRO A 695 16.51 -8.99 -7.23
N ASP A 696 16.37 -7.67 -7.28
CA ASP A 696 17.46 -6.71 -7.12
C ASP A 696 17.65 -6.23 -5.66
N GLY A 697 16.94 -6.81 -4.69
CA GLY A 697 17.01 -6.44 -3.28
C GLY A 697 16.30 -5.14 -2.91
N ARG A 698 15.56 -4.52 -3.85
CA ARG A 698 14.62 -3.42 -3.60
C ARG A 698 13.22 -3.96 -3.27
N ILE A 699 12.30 -3.08 -2.90
CA ILE A 699 10.93 -3.45 -2.51
C ILE A 699 9.93 -2.69 -3.38
N PHE A 700 8.96 -3.38 -3.98
CA PHE A 700 7.79 -2.74 -4.58
C PHE A 700 6.74 -2.48 -3.50
N SER A 701 6.03 -1.35 -3.57
CA SER A 701 4.74 -1.18 -2.89
C SER A 701 3.76 -0.37 -3.75
N GLY A 702 2.51 -0.81 -3.84
CA GLY A 702 1.51 -0.24 -4.74
C GLY A 702 0.07 -0.51 -4.31
N GLY A 703 -0.87 0.01 -5.09
CA GLY A 703 -2.29 -0.23 -4.91
C GLY A 703 -2.94 0.57 -3.80
N GLY A 704 -4.20 0.25 -3.53
CA GLY A 704 -5.12 0.96 -2.66
C GLY A 704 -6.44 1.31 -3.36
N GLY A 705 -7.57 1.14 -2.67
CA GLY A 705 -8.90 1.50 -3.18
C GLY A 705 -9.66 0.35 -3.84
N LEU A 706 -9.68 0.28 -5.17
CA LEU A 706 -10.59 -0.55 -6.00
C LEU A 706 -12.10 -0.31 -5.75
N CYS A 707 -12.51 0.95 -5.60
CA CYS A 707 -13.89 1.37 -5.26
C CYS A 707 -14.63 2.12 -6.40
N GLY A 708 -14.16 1.99 -7.64
CA GLY A 708 -14.77 2.55 -8.84
C GLY A 708 -14.61 4.06 -8.97
N ASN A 709 -15.68 4.81 -8.73
CA ASN A 709 -15.68 6.27 -8.92
C ASN A 709 -15.13 7.03 -7.69
N CYS A 710 -14.37 6.36 -6.82
CA CYS A 710 -13.78 6.93 -5.62
C CYS A 710 -12.45 7.65 -5.90
N ALA A 711 -12.11 8.64 -5.08
CA ALA A 711 -10.83 9.38 -5.20
C ALA A 711 -9.62 8.62 -4.64
N THR A 712 -9.85 7.55 -3.87
CA THR A 712 -8.86 6.71 -3.17
C THR A 712 -8.38 5.52 -4.02
N ASN A 713 -8.58 5.59 -5.34
CA ASN A 713 -8.19 4.57 -6.31
C ASN A 713 -6.75 4.80 -6.78
N HIS A 714 -5.80 4.06 -6.20
CA HIS A 714 -4.37 4.20 -6.48
C HIS A 714 -3.92 3.22 -7.56
N LEU A 715 -4.10 3.60 -8.83
CA LEU A 715 -3.65 2.86 -10.01
C LEU A 715 -2.13 3.02 -10.22
N ASP A 716 -1.34 2.83 -9.17
CA ASP A 716 0.11 3.04 -9.18
C ASP A 716 0.84 2.22 -8.10
N GLY A 717 2.16 2.20 -8.22
CA GLY A 717 3.09 1.69 -7.22
C GLY A 717 4.43 2.42 -7.30
N ALA A 718 5.35 2.15 -6.39
CA ALA A 718 6.70 2.69 -6.42
C ALA A 718 7.71 1.65 -5.92
N ILE A 719 8.98 1.82 -6.30
CA ILE A 719 10.07 0.96 -5.82
C ILE A 719 10.85 1.72 -4.74
N PHE A 720 10.88 1.17 -3.53
CA PHE A 720 11.73 1.61 -2.43
C PHE A 720 13.10 0.93 -2.50
N THR A 721 14.16 1.73 -2.36
CA THR A 721 15.55 1.28 -2.33
C THR A 721 16.02 1.31 -0.88
N PRO A 722 16.21 0.14 -0.22
CA PRO A 722 16.49 0.08 1.22
C PRO A 722 17.85 0.67 1.64
N PRO A 723 18.03 1.01 2.93
CA PRO A 723 19.24 1.66 3.44
C PRO A 723 20.54 0.91 3.12
N TYR A 724 20.52 -0.43 3.12
CA TYR A 724 21.68 -1.28 2.81
C TYR A 724 22.16 -1.18 1.35
N LEU A 725 21.43 -0.51 0.45
CA LEU A 725 21.89 -0.24 -0.91
C LEU A 725 22.52 1.15 -1.08
N LEU A 726 22.46 2.03 -0.08
CA LEU A 726 22.71 3.46 -0.27
C LEU A 726 23.79 4.05 0.64
N ASN A 727 24.59 4.95 0.09
CA ASN A 727 25.49 5.84 0.81
C ASN A 727 24.73 7.11 1.29
N PRO A 728 25.29 7.91 2.21
CA PRO A 728 24.64 9.12 2.71
C PRO A 728 24.37 10.21 1.65
N ASP A 729 25.03 10.16 0.50
CA ASP A 729 24.77 11.04 -0.66
C ASP A 729 23.67 10.51 -1.60
N GLY A 730 23.11 9.32 -1.33
CA GLY A 730 22.14 8.63 -2.17
C GLY A 730 22.74 7.88 -3.36
N SER A 731 24.07 7.75 -3.46
CA SER A 731 24.71 6.83 -4.41
C SER A 731 24.57 5.37 -3.97
N GLU A 732 24.61 4.44 -4.94
CA GLU A 732 24.53 3.00 -4.62
C GLU A 732 25.84 2.48 -4.01
N ARG A 733 25.72 1.65 -2.98
CA ARG A 733 26.85 0.91 -2.38
C ARG A 733 27.40 -0.14 -3.34
N PRO A 734 28.72 -0.39 -3.37
CA PRO A 734 29.30 -1.53 -4.09
C PRO A 734 28.67 -2.85 -3.62
N ARG A 735 28.06 -3.58 -4.55
CA ARG A 735 27.34 -4.83 -4.27
C ARG A 735 28.24 -6.04 -4.55
N PRO A 736 28.23 -7.10 -3.73
CA PRO A 736 28.86 -8.36 -4.11
C PRO A 736 28.15 -8.95 -5.34
N VAL A 737 28.88 -9.66 -6.19
CA VAL A 737 28.33 -10.26 -7.42
C VAL A 737 28.54 -11.77 -7.36
N ILE A 738 27.46 -12.55 -7.48
CA ILE A 738 27.56 -13.99 -7.70
C ILE A 738 27.98 -14.22 -9.15
N THR A 739 29.23 -14.62 -9.34
CA THR A 739 29.88 -14.79 -10.65
C THR A 739 29.60 -16.15 -11.27
N SER A 740 29.32 -17.18 -10.47
CA SER A 740 28.86 -18.46 -10.99
C SER A 740 27.43 -18.36 -11.55
N THR A 741 27.03 -19.37 -12.33
CA THR A 741 25.64 -19.64 -12.69
C THR A 741 25.19 -20.87 -11.91
N PRO A 742 24.51 -20.71 -10.76
CA PRO A 742 23.84 -21.82 -10.09
C PRO A 742 22.90 -22.56 -11.04
N PRO A 743 22.74 -23.89 -10.91
CA PRO A 743 21.67 -24.61 -11.61
C PRO A 743 20.31 -24.05 -11.20
N THR A 744 19.36 -24.04 -12.15
CA THR A 744 18.01 -23.50 -11.94
C THR A 744 17.16 -24.34 -10.99
N HIS A 745 17.54 -25.60 -10.77
CA HIS A 745 16.94 -26.50 -9.79
C HIS A 745 18.03 -27.00 -8.84
N VAL A 746 17.73 -27.00 -7.53
CA VAL A 746 18.65 -27.39 -6.47
C VAL A 746 17.93 -28.31 -5.49
N ALA A 747 18.51 -29.48 -5.21
CA ALA A 747 17.85 -30.48 -4.37
C ALA A 747 17.91 -30.09 -2.87
N LEU A 748 16.86 -30.40 -2.12
CA LEU A 748 16.89 -30.32 -0.65
C LEU A 748 18.05 -31.16 -0.06
N GLY A 749 18.73 -30.62 0.95
CA GLY A 749 19.89 -31.26 1.59
C GLY A 749 21.18 -31.30 0.75
N SER A 750 21.18 -30.76 -0.47
CA SER A 750 22.36 -30.74 -1.32
C SER A 750 23.36 -29.63 -0.96
N THR A 751 24.58 -29.75 -1.50
CA THR A 751 25.59 -28.70 -1.46
C THR A 751 25.60 -27.97 -2.81
N LEU A 752 25.48 -26.64 -2.78
CA LEU A 752 25.45 -25.77 -3.94
C LEU A 752 26.76 -24.97 -4.02
N PRO A 753 27.67 -25.28 -4.97
CA PRO A 753 28.90 -24.52 -5.16
C PRO A 753 28.63 -23.16 -5.83
N VAL A 754 29.17 -22.10 -5.25
CA VAL A 754 28.97 -20.70 -5.67
C VAL A 754 30.29 -19.94 -5.68
N THR A 755 30.50 -19.10 -6.69
CA THR A 755 31.61 -18.13 -6.70
C THR A 755 31.08 -16.70 -6.68
N THR A 756 31.83 -15.80 -6.04
CA THR A 756 31.57 -14.37 -5.98
C THR A 756 32.80 -13.55 -6.38
N GLY A 757 32.57 -12.39 -7.01
CA GLY A 757 33.65 -11.48 -7.42
C GLY A 757 34.31 -10.67 -6.28
N SER A 758 33.91 -10.91 -5.04
CA SER A 758 34.47 -10.29 -3.82
C SER A 758 34.13 -11.16 -2.58
N PRO A 759 34.86 -11.03 -1.46
CA PRO A 759 34.53 -11.72 -0.21
C PRO A 759 33.11 -11.40 0.28
N VAL A 760 32.44 -12.40 0.87
CA VAL A 760 31.07 -12.29 1.42
C VAL A 760 30.99 -12.97 2.80
N SER A 761 30.11 -12.45 3.66
CA SER A 761 29.95 -12.87 5.05
C SER A 761 28.74 -13.77 5.28
N ALA A 762 27.72 -13.69 4.41
CA ALA A 762 26.49 -14.46 4.51
C ALA A 762 25.87 -14.75 3.14
N PHE A 763 25.07 -15.81 3.09
CA PHE A 763 24.16 -16.12 1.99
C PHE A 763 22.74 -16.31 2.54
N ALA A 764 21.73 -15.94 1.77
CA ALA A 764 20.34 -16.14 2.14
C ALA A 764 19.48 -16.48 0.91
N LEU A 765 18.56 -17.41 1.09
CA LEU A 765 17.41 -17.58 0.20
C LEU A 765 16.24 -16.77 0.75
N VAL A 766 15.58 -15.97 -0.09
CA VAL A 766 14.25 -15.42 0.22
C VAL A 766 13.26 -15.99 -0.79
N ARG A 767 12.20 -16.65 -0.31
CA ARG A 767 11.19 -17.27 -1.19
C ARG A 767 10.43 -16.19 -1.94
N SER A 768 10.16 -16.39 -3.23
CA SER A 768 9.29 -15.49 -4.00
C SER A 768 7.93 -15.39 -3.32
N GLY A 769 7.51 -14.17 -2.98
CA GLY A 769 6.24 -13.88 -2.33
C GLY A 769 5.12 -13.53 -3.30
N ALA A 770 3.90 -13.66 -2.82
CA ALA A 770 2.68 -13.18 -3.47
C ALA A 770 1.75 -12.54 -2.44
N ALA A 771 1.42 -11.26 -2.64
CA ALA A 771 0.76 -10.43 -1.63
C ALA A 771 -0.61 -9.93 -2.08
N THR A 772 -1.59 -10.00 -1.18
CA THR A 772 -2.91 -9.35 -1.29
C THR A 772 -3.49 -9.12 0.10
N HIS A 773 -4.26 -8.04 0.30
CA HIS A 773 -5.03 -7.81 1.54
C HIS A 773 -4.23 -7.93 2.86
N SER A 774 -3.01 -7.39 2.92
CA SER A 774 -2.07 -7.49 4.07
C SER A 774 -1.40 -8.86 4.27
N ILE A 775 -1.65 -9.84 3.39
CA ILE A 775 -1.21 -11.23 3.52
C ILE A 775 -0.27 -11.63 2.39
N ASP A 776 0.87 -12.22 2.78
CA ASP A 776 1.77 -13.02 1.94
C ASP A 776 2.31 -14.13 2.85
N ASN A 777 1.71 -15.32 2.74
CA ASN A 777 2.09 -16.51 3.53
C ASN A 777 3.24 -17.31 2.87
N ASP A 778 3.62 -16.97 1.63
CA ASP A 778 4.68 -17.63 0.88
C ASP A 778 6.07 -17.12 1.25
N GLN A 779 6.20 -15.80 1.50
CA GLN A 779 7.49 -15.18 1.78
C GLN A 779 8.11 -15.71 3.09
N ARG A 780 9.38 -16.14 2.98
CA ARG A 780 10.21 -16.56 4.10
C ARG A 780 11.68 -16.35 3.75
N ARG A 781 12.48 -16.03 4.76
CA ARG A 781 13.94 -15.99 4.63
C ARG A 781 14.59 -17.20 5.30
N VAL A 782 15.50 -17.82 4.57
CA VAL A 782 16.32 -18.95 4.99
C VAL A 782 17.79 -18.54 4.83
N PRO A 783 18.49 -18.07 5.88
CA PRO A 783 19.93 -17.93 5.83
C PRO A 783 20.59 -19.30 5.59
N LEU A 784 21.64 -19.33 4.79
CA LEU A 784 22.37 -20.55 4.46
C LEU A 784 23.66 -20.64 5.27
N THR A 785 23.94 -21.83 5.79
CA THR A 785 25.29 -22.17 6.25
C THR A 785 26.17 -22.47 5.04
N PHE A 786 27.46 -22.17 5.13
CA PHE A 786 28.38 -22.36 4.01
C PHE A 786 29.80 -22.65 4.49
N ARG A 787 30.58 -23.28 3.63
CA ARG A 787 32.03 -23.49 3.78
C ARG A 787 32.76 -22.74 2.68
N GLN A 788 33.67 -21.84 3.04
CA GLN A 788 34.61 -21.29 2.05
C GLN A 788 35.61 -22.37 1.63
N VAL A 789 35.76 -22.58 0.32
CA VAL A 789 36.64 -23.60 -0.29
C VAL A 789 37.78 -23.00 -1.12
N GLY A 790 37.74 -21.69 -1.34
CA GLY A 790 38.81 -20.93 -1.99
C GLY A 790 38.54 -19.42 -1.87
N GLU A 791 39.41 -18.59 -2.43
CA GLU A 791 39.12 -17.17 -2.56
C GLU A 791 37.87 -16.98 -3.44
N GLY A 792 36.91 -16.18 -2.95
CA GLY A 792 35.62 -15.97 -3.61
C GLY A 792 34.79 -17.23 -3.88
N SER A 793 35.09 -18.37 -3.25
CA SER A 793 34.51 -19.68 -3.61
C SER A 793 33.94 -20.41 -2.40
N TYR A 794 32.67 -20.82 -2.46
CA TYR A 794 31.91 -21.32 -1.31
C TYR A 794 30.99 -22.50 -1.68
N ASP A 795 30.93 -23.48 -0.78
CA ASP A 795 29.93 -24.53 -0.77
C ASP A 795 28.77 -24.09 0.14
N LEU A 796 27.58 -23.85 -0.41
CA LEU A 796 26.39 -23.51 0.36
C LEU A 796 25.60 -24.77 0.71
N SER A 797 25.20 -24.94 1.98
CA SER A 797 24.37 -26.06 2.42
C SER A 797 22.88 -25.72 2.33
N ILE A 798 22.16 -26.40 1.45
CA ILE A 798 20.71 -26.26 1.31
C ILE A 798 20.02 -27.10 2.40
N PRO A 799 19.04 -26.56 3.15
CA PRO A 799 18.32 -27.35 4.15
C PRO A 799 17.70 -28.62 3.56
N SER A 800 17.73 -29.71 4.33
CA SER A 800 17.09 -30.99 3.97
C SER A 800 15.62 -31.08 4.38
N ASP A 801 15.15 -30.17 5.23
CA ASP A 801 13.76 -30.13 5.69
C ASP A 801 12.91 -29.22 4.78
N PRO A 802 11.96 -29.77 4.00
CA PRO A 802 11.06 -28.98 3.17
C PRO A 802 10.10 -28.10 3.98
N GLY A 803 9.96 -28.30 5.28
CA GLY A 803 9.24 -27.39 6.17
C GLY A 803 10.00 -26.10 6.46
N VAL A 804 11.34 -26.13 6.37
CA VAL A 804 12.19 -24.93 6.43
C VAL A 804 12.22 -24.28 5.05
N ALA A 805 12.76 -25.01 4.07
CA ALA A 805 12.84 -24.60 2.68
C ALA A 805 11.70 -25.22 1.86
N LEU A 806 10.50 -24.64 1.96
CA LEU A 806 9.34 -25.02 1.13
C LEU A 806 9.74 -25.14 -0.35
N PRO A 807 9.34 -26.22 -1.06
CA PRO A 807 9.54 -26.31 -2.50
C PRO A 807 9.05 -25.06 -3.24
N GLY A 808 9.75 -24.62 -4.28
CA GLY A 808 9.40 -23.41 -5.04
C GLY A 808 10.58 -22.50 -5.37
N THR A 809 10.25 -21.31 -5.88
CA THR A 809 11.22 -20.30 -6.34
C THR A 809 11.79 -19.47 -5.20
N TYR A 810 13.11 -19.29 -5.18
CA TYR A 810 13.86 -18.47 -4.25
C TYR A 810 14.79 -17.48 -4.97
N LEU A 811 14.99 -16.34 -4.30
CA LEU A 811 16.01 -15.35 -4.59
C LEU A 811 17.25 -15.67 -3.73
N LEU A 812 18.31 -16.21 -4.34
CA LEU A 812 19.60 -16.44 -3.69
C LEU A 812 20.44 -15.16 -3.70
N PHE A 813 20.66 -14.59 -2.52
CA PHE A 813 21.51 -13.43 -2.28
C PHE A 813 22.81 -13.84 -1.59
N ALA A 814 23.91 -13.18 -1.98
CA ALA A 814 25.15 -13.13 -1.21
C ALA A 814 25.30 -11.74 -0.58
N LEU A 815 25.82 -11.63 0.64
CA LEU A 815 25.93 -10.37 1.38
C LEU A 815 27.39 -10.08 1.78
N ASN A 816 27.84 -8.84 1.64
CA ASN A 816 29.15 -8.41 2.12
C ASN A 816 29.15 -8.20 3.66
N THR A 817 30.30 -7.85 4.24
CA THR A 817 30.45 -7.57 5.69
C THR A 817 29.49 -6.50 6.23
N ASP A 818 29.08 -5.57 5.38
CA ASP A 818 28.21 -4.44 5.76
C ASP A 818 26.72 -4.75 5.55
N GLY A 819 26.39 -5.99 5.12
CA GLY A 819 25.04 -6.44 4.83
C GLY A 819 24.51 -6.04 3.45
N VAL A 820 25.34 -5.48 2.55
CA VAL A 820 24.93 -5.12 1.19
C VAL A 820 24.68 -6.40 0.37
N PRO A 821 23.45 -6.64 -0.13
CA PRO A 821 23.15 -7.85 -0.89
C PRO A 821 23.52 -7.72 -2.37
N SER A 822 23.87 -8.85 -2.98
CA SER A 822 24.02 -9.00 -4.43
C SER A 822 22.70 -8.75 -5.17
N LEU A 823 22.75 -8.72 -6.51
CA LEU A 823 21.55 -9.11 -7.27
C LEU A 823 21.28 -10.61 -7.01
N ALA A 824 20.01 -11.01 -6.95
CA ALA A 824 19.67 -12.41 -6.72
C ALA A 824 20.00 -13.30 -7.93
N LYS A 825 20.40 -14.54 -7.66
CA LYS A 825 20.22 -15.64 -8.62
C LYS A 825 18.87 -16.29 -8.32
N VAL A 826 18.00 -16.41 -9.32
CA VAL A 826 16.72 -17.11 -9.15
C VAL A 826 16.95 -18.61 -9.27
N ILE A 827 16.58 -19.36 -8.25
CA ILE A 827 16.66 -20.83 -8.23
C ILE A 827 15.33 -21.44 -7.77
N SER A 828 15.04 -22.67 -8.16
CA SER A 828 13.99 -23.50 -7.58
C SER A 828 14.59 -24.53 -6.63
N VAL A 829 14.03 -24.65 -5.42
CA VAL A 829 14.36 -25.70 -4.46
C VAL A 829 13.26 -26.76 -4.48
N SER A 830 13.64 -28.04 -4.42
CA SER A 830 12.74 -29.21 -4.50
C SER A 830 13.35 -30.46 -3.88
#